data_AF-A0A812UFP7-F1
#
_entry.id   AF-A0A812UFP7-F1
#
_cell.length_a   1.000
_cell.length_b   1.000
_cell.length_c   1.000
_cell.angle_alpha   90.00
_cell.angle_beta   90.00
_cell.angle_gamma   90.00
#
_symmetry.space_group_name_H-M   'P 1'
#
loop_
_entity.id
_entity.type
_entity.pdbx_description
1 polymer ?
#
loop_
_entity_poly.entity_id
_entity_poly.type
_entity_poly.pdbx_seq_one_letter_code
_entity_poly.pdbx_strand_id
1 'polypeptide(L)'
;MGLEKWAESAHSSPARNRRNRWRATLHHLKTLIARSVRCPFQHGLKQGEPPRDMGDDMTSKAEQTHDIPTMTHHDCAAHELLQALASLVVSSHLNVASYIREWQNAPPKAPGTPLRALFPVPPVHAWPDEVQHSFKDAEVVLKVSNFCLGTLNCLQTGMKASFGHASMNKFPSTAQKATQIHVCRMTASFLQRLKEELGSSLPWRGSFAACEPGAFGSYEHIRAEAVDLPAKAATCDASRLVGEKLGAQIQSAAEVFPAGPGLTLEQTIPVSQRAEYIALTVRELRCGKLKLRKEIAGIGGVFAAAKSGGRQRKIWNGADLSQVAARPPRPRRLASPASFLDMEVEPGQRIYFSKRDASTYFDVLQVPDALQPYFGQPAVTVKELVHAGMSVDDIWEACQDVQRGDLLGDFCVYPVHAVWPMGFSWSSAVAQDATLAVCLAAGIPEEQILSVDHDTPSCHDEVCLVATDDTVLVHKNAEQGAKRLEKLDRAFDEKCVPRNLAKDVSLAESLTALGCDLTNSPAVAQPSRSKLCSCICRTLDLLTEEKASPLGFNANLGVWQWFALLQRGFFSIYDAAYAFVRREPPAEKINVPPAALNEMLVTLLLAPLLTARLDRAEAATVCRLAERRGDYVRLTPEEDDDAYVSRLGKPRQLRYTQRDFKTVISEQAKWMAHSGVLEAHAFLLALKWICRQANKHGRKVPFLIDAKVVVGAISKGRSSARPLRTCLRSAAAHVMAADLLPRLIYIPSESNPADRPSRGRRQPPPARRPVRRSIGKQKFWV
;
A
#
# COMPACT_ATOMS: atom_id res chain seq x y z
N MET A 1 37.52 -37.10 50.92
CA MET A 1 37.44 -36.61 52.32
C MET A 1 37.45 -35.09 52.27
N GLY A 2 36.52 -34.27 52.75
CA GLY A 2 35.18 -34.36 53.34
C GLY A 2 34.62 -32.91 53.29
N LEU A 3 33.39 -32.66 52.81
CA LEU A 3 32.19 -32.40 53.62
C LEU A 3 32.40 -31.46 54.82
N GLU A 4 31.99 -30.18 54.72
CA GLU A 4 30.80 -29.61 55.39
C GLU A 4 30.75 -28.05 55.39
N LYS A 5 29.52 -27.53 55.16
CA LYS A 5 28.94 -26.20 55.53
C LYS A 5 29.55 -25.00 54.79
N TRP A 6 28.79 -24.11 54.15
CA TRP A 6 27.76 -23.23 54.72
C TRP A 6 26.52 -23.12 53.83
N ALA A 7 25.34 -23.28 54.45
CA ALA A 7 24.05 -22.86 53.96
C ALA A 7 23.54 -21.73 54.87
N GLU A 8 23.25 -20.56 54.31
CA GLU A 8 22.38 -19.45 54.77
C GLU A 8 22.74 -18.22 53.89
N SER A 9 21.86 -17.39 53.31
CA SER A 9 20.43 -17.14 53.51
C SER A 9 19.86 -16.43 52.25
N ALA A 10 18.73 -16.90 51.73
CA ALA A 10 17.96 -16.19 50.71
C ALA A 10 16.91 -15.29 51.40
N HIS A 11 17.27 -14.03 51.67
CA HIS A 11 16.35 -13.05 52.24
C HIS A 11 15.29 -12.61 51.20
N SER A 12 14.12 -13.24 51.23
CA SER A 12 12.95 -12.79 50.50
C SER A 12 12.30 -11.58 51.18
N SER A 13 12.11 -10.48 50.45
CA SER A 13 11.50 -9.24 50.98
C SER A 13 10.10 -9.50 51.59
N PRO A 14 9.78 -8.92 52.76
CA PRO A 14 8.45 -9.01 53.40
C PRO A 14 7.28 -8.62 52.48
N ALA A 15 7.52 -7.74 51.51
CA ALA A 15 6.52 -7.33 50.52
C ALA A 15 6.16 -8.47 49.53
N ARG A 16 7.13 -9.33 49.18
CA ARG A 16 6.93 -10.49 48.31
C ARG A 16 6.11 -11.57 49.00
N ASN A 17 6.35 -11.79 50.30
CA ASN A 17 5.60 -12.75 51.10
C ASN A 17 4.14 -12.30 51.35
N ARG A 18 3.89 -11.01 51.59
CA ARG A 18 2.50 -10.47 51.66
C ARG A 18 1.76 -10.63 50.34
N ARG A 19 2.42 -10.34 49.21
CA ARG A 19 1.80 -10.44 47.87
C ARG A 19 1.47 -11.88 47.47
N ASN A 20 2.29 -12.85 47.91
CA ASN A 20 2.05 -14.27 47.67
C ASN A 20 0.90 -14.80 48.55
N ARG A 21 0.82 -14.42 49.83
CA ARG A 21 -0.33 -14.76 50.69
C ARG A 21 -1.64 -14.21 50.15
N TRP A 22 -1.65 -12.95 49.72
CA TRP A 22 -2.85 -12.32 49.15
C TRP A 22 -3.34 -13.03 47.87
N ARG A 23 -2.43 -13.50 47.02
CA ARG A 23 -2.77 -14.29 45.82
C ARG A 23 -3.33 -15.67 46.13
N ALA A 24 -2.81 -16.33 47.17
CA ALA A 24 -3.32 -17.63 47.62
C ALA A 24 -4.74 -17.49 48.18
N THR A 25 -5.00 -16.46 48.99
CA THR A 25 -6.34 -16.17 49.53
C THR A 25 -7.34 -15.81 48.42
N LEU A 26 -6.94 -15.03 47.41
CA LEU A 26 -7.79 -14.67 46.29
C LEU A 26 -8.14 -15.87 45.39
N HIS A 27 -7.22 -16.82 45.25
CA HIS A 27 -7.48 -18.07 44.52
C HIS A 27 -8.49 -18.93 45.29
N HIS A 28 -8.35 -19.05 46.62
CA HIS A 28 -9.25 -19.82 47.46
C HIS A 28 -10.69 -19.26 47.47
N LEU A 29 -10.83 -17.93 47.53
CA LEU A 29 -12.13 -17.23 47.42
C LEU A 29 -12.81 -17.45 46.07
N LYS A 30 -12.07 -17.44 44.95
CA LYS A 30 -12.63 -17.71 43.62
C LYS A 30 -13.14 -19.14 43.47
N THR A 31 -12.45 -20.11 44.07
CA THR A 31 -12.85 -21.52 44.04
C THR A 31 -14.07 -21.80 44.91
N LEU A 32 -14.24 -21.07 46.02
CA LEU A 32 -15.44 -21.14 46.87
C LEU A 32 -16.68 -20.57 46.17
N ILE A 33 -16.55 -19.43 45.47
CA ILE A 33 -17.64 -18.80 44.72
C ILE A 33 -18.06 -19.67 43.52
N ALA A 34 -17.11 -20.31 42.83
CA ALA A 34 -17.42 -21.21 41.72
C ALA A 34 -18.16 -22.49 42.15
N ARG A 35 -18.05 -22.88 43.43
CA ARG A 35 -18.74 -24.04 44.01
C ARG A 35 -20.16 -23.72 44.49
N SER A 36 -20.52 -22.45 44.69
CA SER A 36 -21.84 -22.04 45.20
C SER A 36 -22.90 -21.86 44.09
N VAL A 37 -22.54 -22.00 42.81
CA VAL A 37 -23.44 -21.73 41.65
C VAL A 37 -23.80 -23.00 40.87
N ARG A 38 -23.93 -24.16 41.54
CA ARG A 38 -24.49 -25.38 40.90
C ARG A 38 -25.56 -26.00 41.79
N CYS A 39 -26.82 -25.68 41.51
CA CYS A 39 -27.97 -26.50 41.90
C CYS A 39 -28.45 -27.29 40.67
N PRO A 40 -28.80 -28.58 40.81
CA PRO A 40 -29.45 -29.36 39.76
C PRO A 40 -30.98 -29.32 39.91
N PHE A 41 -31.70 -29.29 38.79
CA PHE A 41 -33.13 -29.61 38.77
C PHE A 41 -33.37 -30.65 37.67
N GLN A 42 -33.88 -31.82 38.05
CA GLN A 42 -34.38 -32.89 37.18
C GLN A 42 -35.76 -33.31 37.68
N HIS A 43 -36.73 -33.40 36.75
CA HIS A 43 -37.89 -34.31 36.68
C HIS A 43 -38.74 -33.87 35.47
N GLY A 44 -39.34 -34.70 34.61
CA GLY A 44 -39.46 -36.15 34.53
C GLY A 44 -40.18 -36.56 33.23
N LEU A 45 -39.93 -37.83 32.86
CA LEU A 45 -40.58 -38.76 31.91
C LEU A 45 -41.99 -38.44 31.34
N LYS A 46 -42.23 -38.79 30.06
CA LYS A 46 -43.01 -40.00 29.67
C LYS A 46 -43.09 -40.24 28.15
N GLN A 47 -43.28 -41.52 27.83
CA GLN A 47 -43.26 -42.23 26.54
C GLN A 47 -44.54 -42.04 25.69
N GLY A 48 -44.44 -42.36 24.39
CA GLY A 48 -45.58 -42.67 23.53
C GLY A 48 -45.16 -42.89 22.07
N GLU A 49 -45.17 -44.16 21.62
CA GLU A 49 -45.00 -44.60 20.23
C GLU A 49 -46.39 -45.11 19.70
N PRO A 50 -46.54 -45.50 18.41
CA PRO A 50 -47.24 -44.79 17.33
C PRO A 50 -48.59 -45.44 16.93
N PRO A 51 -49.17 -45.06 15.77
CA PRO A 51 -49.84 -46.08 14.96
C PRO A 51 -49.48 -46.07 13.47
N ARG A 52 -49.73 -47.25 12.89
CA ARG A 52 -49.46 -47.72 11.53
C ARG A 52 -50.56 -47.30 10.53
N ASP A 53 -50.16 -47.32 9.26
CA ASP A 53 -50.70 -48.17 8.17
C ASP A 53 -51.49 -47.56 6.99
N MET A 54 -51.20 -48.20 5.84
CA MET A 54 -51.94 -48.38 4.57
C MET A 54 -51.92 -47.33 3.44
N GLY A 55 -51.54 -47.82 2.24
CA GLY A 55 -52.20 -47.45 0.98
C GLY A 55 -51.33 -47.49 -0.28
N ASP A 56 -51.40 -48.63 -1.00
CA ASP A 56 -50.84 -48.97 -2.32
C ASP A 56 -51.04 -47.94 -3.45
N ASP A 57 -50.17 -47.88 -4.47
CA ASP A 57 -50.36 -48.64 -5.74
C ASP A 57 -49.24 -48.41 -6.78
N MET A 58 -49.04 -49.42 -7.64
CA MET A 58 -47.99 -49.55 -8.67
C MET A 58 -48.28 -48.77 -9.97
N THR A 59 -47.24 -48.36 -10.71
CA THR A 59 -46.87 -48.94 -12.05
C THR A 59 -45.85 -48.09 -12.84
N SER A 60 -44.77 -48.76 -13.26
CA SER A 60 -43.98 -48.65 -14.49
C SER A 60 -43.61 -47.28 -15.12
N LYS A 61 -42.32 -47.01 -15.30
CA LYS A 61 -41.57 -47.23 -16.56
C LYS A 61 -40.12 -46.75 -16.44
N ALA A 62 -39.27 -47.43 -17.20
CA ALA A 62 -37.83 -47.29 -17.26
C ALA A 62 -37.38 -45.93 -17.82
N GLU A 63 -36.26 -45.42 -17.32
CA GLU A 63 -35.23 -44.79 -18.14
C GLU A 63 -33.91 -44.73 -17.37
N GLN A 64 -32.93 -45.51 -17.83
CA GLN A 64 -31.53 -45.38 -17.47
C GLN A 64 -31.00 -44.10 -18.12
N THR A 65 -30.61 -43.13 -17.30
CA THR A 65 -29.62 -42.14 -17.69
C THR A 65 -28.57 -42.08 -16.59
N HIS A 66 -27.31 -42.19 -17.00
CA HIS A 66 -26.15 -42.11 -16.11
C HIS A 66 -26.14 -40.75 -15.39
N ASP A 67 -26.38 -40.77 -14.09
CA ASP A 67 -26.08 -39.64 -13.20
C ASP A 67 -24.57 -39.42 -13.18
N ILE A 68 -24.12 -38.48 -14.01
CA ILE A 68 -22.88 -37.74 -13.80
C ILE A 68 -23.05 -37.03 -12.45
N PRO A 69 -22.14 -37.19 -11.46
CA PRO A 69 -22.30 -36.53 -10.19
C PRO A 69 -22.31 -35.02 -10.43
N THR A 70 -23.46 -34.40 -10.14
CA THR A 70 -23.68 -32.97 -10.19
C THR A 70 -22.66 -32.34 -9.24
N MET A 71 -21.60 -31.74 -9.79
CA MET A 71 -20.64 -30.98 -9.01
C MET A 71 -21.38 -29.86 -8.30
N THR A 72 -21.51 -30.00 -7.00
CA THR A 72 -22.04 -28.98 -6.10
C THR A 72 -21.25 -27.68 -6.30
N HIS A 73 -21.93 -26.62 -6.73
CA HIS A 73 -21.34 -25.28 -6.90
C HIS A 73 -20.75 -24.78 -5.55
N HIS A 74 -19.44 -24.93 -5.40
CA HIS A 74 -18.64 -24.50 -4.25
C HIS A 74 -17.95 -23.17 -4.54
N ASP A 75 -17.41 -22.53 -3.50
CA ASP A 75 -16.70 -21.25 -3.52
C ASP A 75 -15.41 -21.31 -4.39
N CYS A 76 -15.57 -21.45 -5.70
CA CYS A 76 -14.62 -22.15 -6.56
C CYS A 76 -13.27 -21.43 -6.69
N ALA A 77 -13.25 -20.10 -6.90
CA ALA A 77 -11.99 -19.36 -6.98
C ALA A 77 -11.15 -19.44 -5.67
N ALA A 78 -11.80 -19.48 -4.51
CA ALA A 78 -11.12 -19.62 -3.22
C ALA A 78 -10.59 -21.06 -3.00
N HIS A 79 -11.33 -22.08 -3.46
CA HIS A 79 -10.88 -23.47 -3.44
C HIS A 79 -9.71 -23.70 -4.40
N GLU A 80 -9.79 -23.17 -5.63
CA GLU A 80 -8.69 -23.24 -6.60
C GLU A 80 -7.43 -22.53 -6.09
N LEU A 81 -7.58 -21.37 -5.42
CA LEU A 81 -6.46 -20.71 -4.74
C LEU A 81 -5.85 -21.62 -3.67
N LEU A 82 -6.68 -22.21 -2.81
CA LEU A 82 -6.17 -23.15 -1.79
C LEU A 82 -5.42 -24.31 -2.44
N GLN A 83 -5.97 -24.93 -3.49
CA GLN A 83 -5.33 -26.05 -4.18
C GLN A 83 -3.98 -25.65 -4.77
N ALA A 84 -3.89 -24.49 -5.43
CA ALA A 84 -2.64 -23.98 -5.98
C ALA A 84 -1.60 -23.70 -4.87
N LEU A 85 -2.01 -23.03 -3.79
CA LEU A 85 -1.13 -22.75 -2.64
C LEU A 85 -0.68 -24.04 -1.94
N ALA A 86 -1.58 -25.00 -1.74
CA ALA A 86 -1.26 -26.29 -1.13
C ALA A 86 -0.28 -27.07 -1.99
N SER A 87 -0.47 -27.08 -3.31
CA SER A 87 0.47 -27.68 -4.26
C SER A 87 1.86 -27.05 -4.12
N LEU A 88 1.96 -25.71 -4.19
CA LEU A 88 3.23 -25.00 -4.00
C LEU A 88 3.87 -25.27 -2.64
N VAL A 89 3.09 -25.30 -1.56
CA VAL A 89 3.61 -25.59 -0.21
C VAL A 89 4.04 -27.05 -0.07
N VAL A 90 3.49 -28.00 -0.81
CA VAL A 90 3.86 -29.43 -0.73
C VAL A 90 5.06 -29.74 -1.62
N SER A 91 5.03 -29.31 -2.88
CA SER A 91 6.00 -29.72 -3.91
C SER A 91 7.27 -28.87 -3.92
N SER A 92 7.21 -27.62 -3.46
CA SER A 92 8.30 -26.68 -3.64
C SER A 92 9.44 -26.85 -2.62
N HIS A 93 10.68 -26.64 -3.07
CA HIS A 93 11.87 -26.57 -2.22
C HIS A 93 12.14 -25.17 -1.65
N LEU A 94 11.26 -24.20 -1.91
CA LEU A 94 11.41 -22.83 -1.40
C LEU A 94 11.38 -22.81 0.14
N ASN A 95 12.25 -21.98 0.74
CA ASN A 95 12.45 -21.91 2.19
C ASN A 95 11.14 -21.74 2.98
N VAL A 96 10.22 -20.89 2.53
CA VAL A 96 8.94 -20.67 3.20
C VAL A 96 8.04 -21.91 3.15
N ALA A 97 8.04 -22.66 2.03
CA ALA A 97 7.27 -23.89 1.89
C ALA A 97 7.80 -24.96 2.85
N SER A 98 9.12 -25.17 2.87
CA SER A 98 9.79 -26.07 3.81
C SER A 98 9.48 -25.71 5.27
N TYR A 99 9.57 -24.42 5.61
CA TYR A 99 9.26 -23.94 6.95
C TYR A 99 7.81 -24.24 7.36
N ILE A 100 6.84 -23.99 6.47
CA ILE A 100 5.42 -24.24 6.75
C ILE A 100 5.16 -25.73 6.99
N ARG A 101 5.73 -26.62 6.15
CA ARG A 101 5.59 -28.07 6.32
C ARG A 101 6.17 -28.54 7.66
N GLU A 102 7.35 -28.08 8.03
CA GLU A 102 7.97 -28.40 9.32
C GLU A 102 7.13 -27.89 10.50
N TRP A 103 6.64 -26.64 10.41
CA TRP A 103 5.85 -26.00 11.46
C TRP A 103 4.48 -26.68 11.67
N GLN A 104 3.81 -27.09 10.60
CA GLN A 104 2.52 -27.80 10.68
C GLN A 104 2.64 -29.19 11.32
N ASN A 105 3.77 -29.86 11.13
CA ASN A 105 4.03 -31.21 11.65
C ASN A 105 4.75 -31.21 13.01
N ALA A 106 5.08 -30.03 13.57
CA ALA A 106 5.87 -29.94 14.79
C ALA A 106 5.07 -30.44 16.03
N PRO A 107 5.65 -31.33 16.85
CA PRO A 107 4.95 -31.89 18.01
C PRO A 107 4.69 -30.83 19.09
N PRO A 108 3.52 -30.85 19.76
CA PRO A 108 3.22 -29.95 20.86
C PRO A 108 4.09 -30.25 22.08
N LYS A 109 4.56 -29.21 22.79
CA LYS A 109 5.35 -29.40 24.02
C LYS A 109 4.50 -29.93 25.19
N ALA A 110 5.11 -30.77 26.02
CA ALA A 110 4.70 -31.03 27.41
C ALA A 110 4.69 -29.73 28.25
N PRO A 111 3.86 -29.61 29.31
CA PRO A 111 3.71 -28.38 30.08
C PRO A 111 5.03 -27.94 30.72
N GLY A 112 5.66 -26.92 30.12
CA GLY A 112 6.78 -26.17 30.68
C GLY A 112 6.46 -24.68 30.73
N THR A 113 7.35 -23.88 31.32
CA THR A 113 7.15 -22.45 31.58
C THR A 113 6.57 -21.70 30.36
N PRO A 114 5.43 -20.99 30.49
CA PRO A 114 4.75 -20.41 29.34
C PRO A 114 5.65 -19.41 28.60
N LEU A 115 5.84 -19.63 27.30
CA LEU A 115 6.44 -18.63 26.42
C LEU A 115 5.60 -17.35 26.48
N ARG A 116 6.20 -16.26 26.97
CA ARG A 116 5.61 -14.92 26.91
C ARG A 116 5.73 -14.29 25.53
N ALA A 117 6.48 -14.88 24.60
CA ALA A 117 6.68 -14.34 23.26
C ALA A 117 5.43 -14.53 22.39
N LEU A 118 5.22 -13.64 21.42
CA LEU A 118 4.15 -13.81 20.42
C LEU A 118 4.47 -14.96 19.46
N PHE A 119 5.72 -15.00 18.98
CA PHE A 119 6.21 -15.98 18.01
C PHE A 119 6.97 -17.15 18.66
N PRO A 120 6.90 -18.36 18.07
CA PRO A 120 6.05 -18.72 16.93
C PRO A 120 4.56 -18.76 17.34
N VAL A 121 3.66 -18.33 16.46
CA VAL A 121 2.22 -18.45 16.64
C VAL A 121 1.81 -19.88 16.26
N PRO A 122 1.07 -20.63 17.11
CA PRO A 122 0.66 -21.99 16.78
C PRO A 122 -0.44 -22.02 15.70
N PRO A 123 -0.64 -23.16 15.02
CA PRO A 123 -1.72 -23.32 14.07
C PRO A 123 -3.10 -23.09 14.69
N VAL A 124 -4.05 -22.69 13.85
CA VAL A 124 -5.48 -22.66 14.17
C VAL A 124 -6.04 -24.03 13.80
N HIS A 125 -6.62 -24.74 14.77
CA HIS A 125 -7.21 -26.06 14.58
C HIS A 125 -8.73 -26.03 14.39
N ALA A 126 -9.38 -24.99 14.89
CA ALA A 126 -10.81 -24.75 14.74
C ALA A 126 -11.03 -23.27 14.42
N TRP A 127 -11.98 -22.98 13.54
CA TRP A 127 -12.28 -21.62 13.15
C TRP A 127 -12.79 -20.81 14.36
N PRO A 128 -12.31 -19.56 14.58
CA PRO A 128 -12.76 -18.77 15.72
C PRO A 128 -14.21 -18.32 15.58
N ASP A 129 -15.05 -18.59 16.58
CA ASP A 129 -16.48 -18.23 16.60
C ASP A 129 -16.70 -16.71 16.42
N GLU A 130 -15.76 -15.88 16.84
CA GLU A 130 -15.86 -14.42 16.74
C GLU A 130 -15.57 -13.87 15.33
N VAL A 131 -15.20 -14.73 14.38
CA VAL A 131 -14.88 -14.35 13.00
C VAL A 131 -15.93 -14.90 12.05
N GLN A 132 -16.81 -14.02 11.57
CA GLN A 132 -17.81 -14.38 10.58
C GLN A 132 -17.19 -14.62 9.20
N HIS A 133 -17.72 -15.60 8.47
CA HIS A 133 -17.41 -15.85 7.06
C HIS A 133 -18.63 -16.45 6.33
N SER A 134 -18.65 -16.33 5.01
CA SER A 134 -19.73 -16.80 4.12
C SER A 134 -19.42 -18.13 3.42
N PHE A 135 -18.20 -18.67 3.61
CA PHE A 135 -17.74 -19.90 2.94
C PHE A 135 -18.46 -21.14 3.46
N LYS A 136 -18.88 -22.02 2.54
CA LYS A 136 -19.51 -23.30 2.89
C LYS A 136 -18.50 -24.28 3.49
N ASP A 137 -17.31 -24.30 2.91
CA ASP A 137 -16.18 -25.10 3.41
C ASP A 137 -15.26 -24.24 4.29
N ALA A 138 -15.36 -24.45 5.61
CA ALA A 138 -14.50 -23.79 6.58
C ALA A 138 -13.03 -24.21 6.45
N GLU A 139 -12.72 -25.33 5.79
CA GLU A 139 -11.36 -25.81 5.59
C GLU A 139 -10.55 -24.86 4.70
N VAL A 140 -11.20 -24.23 3.70
CA VAL A 140 -10.56 -23.24 2.81
C VAL A 140 -10.00 -22.06 3.60
N VAL A 141 -10.85 -21.42 4.39
CA VAL A 141 -10.45 -20.25 5.19
C VAL A 141 -9.44 -20.64 6.28
N LEU A 142 -9.57 -21.84 6.85
CA LEU A 142 -8.67 -22.35 7.89
C LEU A 142 -7.26 -22.61 7.35
N LYS A 143 -7.13 -23.35 6.23
CA LYS A 143 -5.84 -23.70 5.64
C LYS A 143 -5.09 -22.46 5.13
N VAL A 144 -5.77 -21.56 4.43
CA VAL A 144 -5.16 -20.30 3.98
C VAL A 144 -4.70 -19.44 5.17
N SER A 145 -5.49 -19.38 6.24
CA SER A 145 -5.08 -18.68 7.48
C SER A 145 -3.82 -19.29 8.10
N ASN A 146 -3.72 -20.63 8.12
CA ASN A 146 -2.53 -21.32 8.62
C ASN A 146 -1.30 -21.11 7.73
N PHE A 147 -1.45 -21.05 6.40
CA PHE A 147 -0.33 -20.67 5.53
C PHE A 147 0.15 -19.24 5.80
N CYS A 148 -0.77 -18.30 6.05
CA CYS A 148 -0.43 -16.94 6.44
C CYS A 148 0.33 -16.90 7.78
N LEU A 149 -0.15 -17.62 8.81
CA LEU A 149 0.51 -17.73 10.12
C LEU A 149 1.89 -18.37 10.04
N GLY A 150 2.03 -19.48 9.32
CA GLY A 150 3.31 -20.13 9.08
C GLY A 150 4.29 -19.22 8.35
N THR A 151 3.80 -18.40 7.41
CA THR A 151 4.61 -17.41 6.71
C THR A 151 5.05 -16.26 7.62
N LEU A 152 4.19 -15.77 8.52
CA LEU A 152 4.56 -14.79 9.55
C LEU A 152 5.66 -15.34 10.47
N ASN A 153 5.54 -16.61 10.88
CA ASN A 153 6.56 -17.30 11.67
C ASN A 153 7.89 -17.38 10.89
N CYS A 154 7.86 -17.77 9.60
CA CYS A 154 9.03 -17.81 8.74
C CYS A 154 9.69 -16.43 8.60
N LEU A 155 8.90 -15.39 8.31
CA LEU A 155 9.36 -14.01 8.19
C LEU A 155 10.00 -13.53 9.51
N GLN A 156 9.43 -13.91 10.66
CA GLN A 156 9.97 -13.56 11.97
C GLN A 156 11.40 -14.06 12.18
N THR A 157 11.74 -15.24 11.64
CA THR A 157 13.10 -15.81 11.69
C THR A 157 14.09 -15.15 10.73
N GLY A 158 13.62 -14.23 9.88
CA GLY A 158 14.39 -13.65 8.78
C GLY A 158 14.27 -14.39 7.45
N MET A 159 13.25 -15.25 7.30
CA MET A 159 13.02 -16.16 6.16
C MET A 159 14.06 -17.29 6.05
N LYS A 160 14.39 -17.92 7.18
CA LYS A 160 15.28 -19.09 7.21
C LYS A 160 14.51 -20.33 6.77
N ALA A 161 15.23 -21.29 6.17
CA ALA A 161 14.66 -22.52 5.64
C ALA A 161 14.12 -23.46 6.73
N SER A 162 14.72 -23.45 7.92
CA SER A 162 14.36 -24.37 9.00
C SER A 162 13.63 -23.69 10.15
N PHE A 163 12.63 -24.40 10.66
CA PHE A 163 12.08 -24.16 11.97
C PHE A 163 13.09 -24.68 13.00
N GLY A 164 14.05 -23.84 13.42
CA GLY A 164 14.88 -24.18 14.58
C GLY A 164 13.95 -24.60 15.71
N HIS A 165 14.20 -25.75 16.37
CA HIS A 165 13.31 -26.50 17.29
C HIS A 165 12.79 -25.70 18.51
N ALA A 166 12.20 -24.54 18.27
CA ALA A 166 11.54 -23.69 19.22
C ALA A 166 10.22 -24.38 19.55
N SER A 167 10.29 -25.14 20.63
CA SER A 167 9.18 -25.88 21.19
C SER A 167 7.88 -25.06 21.23
N MET A 168 6.83 -25.53 20.54
CA MET A 168 5.54 -24.83 20.48
C MET A 168 4.71 -25.10 21.74
N ASN A 169 4.10 -24.05 22.29
CA ASN A 169 3.14 -24.21 23.37
C ASN A 169 1.94 -25.03 22.87
N LYS A 170 1.48 -26.00 23.68
CA LYS A 170 0.26 -26.77 23.41
C LYS A 170 -1.00 -25.90 23.25
N PHE A 171 -1.03 -24.73 23.89
CA PHE A 171 -2.14 -23.79 23.82
C PHE A 171 -1.66 -22.37 23.50
N PRO A 172 -2.38 -21.61 22.63
CA PRO A 172 -2.04 -20.24 22.33
C PRO A 172 -2.27 -19.33 23.55
N SER A 173 -1.31 -18.44 23.81
CA SER A 173 -1.47 -17.33 24.76
C SER A 173 -2.56 -16.35 24.31
N THR A 174 -3.03 -15.47 25.20
CA THR A 174 -4.03 -14.43 24.85
C THR A 174 -3.60 -13.57 23.66
N ALA A 175 -2.32 -13.22 23.57
CA ALA A 175 -1.78 -12.45 22.45
C ALA A 175 -1.75 -13.26 21.14
N GLN A 176 -1.37 -14.54 21.22
CA GLN A 176 -1.40 -15.43 20.06
C GLN A 176 -2.83 -15.67 19.56
N LYS A 177 -3.80 -15.85 20.47
CA LYS A 177 -5.22 -15.93 20.10
C LYS A 177 -5.71 -14.66 19.41
N ALA A 178 -5.35 -13.48 19.91
CA ALA A 178 -5.70 -12.21 19.26
C ALA A 178 -5.10 -12.11 17.85
N THR A 179 -3.85 -12.54 17.65
CA THR A 179 -3.24 -12.64 16.32
C THR A 179 -3.96 -13.65 15.43
N GLN A 180 -4.32 -14.83 15.93
CA GLN A 180 -5.07 -15.84 15.17
C GLN A 180 -6.43 -15.27 14.69
N ILE A 181 -7.20 -14.64 15.58
CA ILE A 181 -8.47 -13.98 15.24
C ILE A 181 -8.27 -12.89 14.19
N HIS A 182 -7.22 -12.06 14.34
CA HIS A 182 -6.88 -11.03 13.35
C HIS A 182 -6.60 -11.66 11.98
N VAL A 183 -5.69 -12.63 11.90
CA VAL A 183 -5.32 -13.28 10.64
C VAL A 183 -6.51 -13.99 10.01
N CYS A 184 -7.32 -14.74 10.77
CA CYS A 184 -8.53 -15.38 10.28
C CYS A 184 -9.51 -14.36 9.69
N ARG A 185 -9.75 -13.22 10.37
CA ARG A 185 -10.61 -12.14 9.86
C ARG A 185 -10.08 -11.57 8.55
N MET A 186 -8.76 -11.33 8.47
CA MET A 186 -8.16 -10.80 7.26
C MET A 186 -8.22 -11.77 6.08
N THR A 187 -7.96 -13.06 6.34
CA THR A 187 -8.08 -14.12 5.34
C THR A 187 -9.51 -14.27 4.83
N ALA A 188 -10.51 -14.27 5.72
CA ALA A 188 -11.91 -14.36 5.32
C ALA A 188 -12.32 -13.18 4.42
N SER A 189 -11.94 -11.95 4.79
CA SER A 189 -12.19 -10.77 3.95
C SER A 189 -11.47 -10.85 2.59
N PHE A 190 -10.21 -11.28 2.58
CA PHE A 190 -9.41 -11.44 1.37
C PHE A 190 -10.04 -12.45 0.39
N LEU A 191 -10.42 -13.63 0.89
CA LEU A 191 -11.04 -14.67 0.07
C LEU A 191 -12.43 -14.25 -0.41
N GLN A 192 -13.20 -13.53 0.42
CA GLN A 192 -14.52 -13.02 0.01
C GLN A 192 -14.37 -12.03 -1.15
N ARG A 193 -13.38 -11.14 -1.09
CA ARG A 193 -13.07 -10.20 -2.19
C ARG A 193 -12.64 -10.93 -3.47
N LEU A 194 -11.89 -12.03 -3.35
CA LEU A 194 -11.52 -12.88 -4.49
C LEU A 194 -12.75 -13.53 -5.12
N LYS A 195 -13.62 -14.11 -4.29
CA LYS A 195 -14.88 -14.72 -4.71
C LYS A 195 -15.79 -13.72 -5.44
N GLU A 196 -15.89 -12.50 -4.92
CA GLU A 196 -16.72 -11.46 -5.55
C GLU A 196 -16.18 -10.96 -6.89
N GLU A 197 -14.86 -11.00 -7.11
CA GLU A 197 -14.25 -10.57 -8.40
C GLU A 197 -14.25 -11.66 -9.45
N LEU A 198 -13.85 -12.88 -9.06
CA LEU A 198 -13.56 -13.96 -10.00
C LEU A 198 -14.69 -14.99 -10.09
N GLY A 199 -15.66 -14.94 -9.17
CA GLY A 199 -16.82 -15.83 -9.17
C GLY A 199 -16.42 -17.30 -9.07
N SER A 200 -16.60 -18.02 -10.18
CA SER A 200 -16.54 -19.48 -10.24
C SER A 200 -15.21 -20.08 -10.68
N SER A 201 -14.17 -19.29 -10.99
CA SER A 201 -12.85 -19.88 -11.33
C SER A 201 -11.69 -18.94 -11.06
N LEU A 202 -10.48 -19.48 -10.94
CA LEU A 202 -9.24 -18.71 -10.78
C LEU A 202 -8.38 -18.88 -12.05
N PRO A 203 -8.49 -18.00 -13.06
CA PRO A 203 -7.79 -18.13 -14.33
C PRO A 203 -6.32 -17.67 -14.21
N TRP A 204 -5.50 -18.45 -13.49
CA TRP A 204 -4.12 -18.07 -13.21
C TRP A 204 -3.11 -18.62 -14.21
N ARG A 205 -3.34 -19.79 -14.81
CA ARG A 205 -2.41 -20.40 -15.76
C ARG A 205 -2.21 -19.53 -17.00
N GLY A 206 -0.95 -19.26 -17.35
CA GLY A 206 -0.55 -18.39 -18.45
C GLY A 206 -0.77 -16.89 -18.19
N SER A 207 -1.29 -16.49 -17.02
CA SER A 207 -1.62 -15.09 -16.74
C SER A 207 -0.38 -14.20 -16.55
N PHE A 208 0.79 -14.76 -16.22
CA PHE A 208 2.02 -14.00 -16.13
C PHE A 208 2.50 -13.52 -17.50
N ALA A 209 2.08 -14.19 -18.59
CA ALA A 209 2.37 -13.75 -19.95
C ALA A 209 2.04 -12.27 -20.10
N ALA A 210 0.92 -11.77 -19.54
CA ALA A 210 0.51 -10.36 -19.59
C ALA A 210 1.52 -9.35 -19.00
N CYS A 211 2.53 -9.81 -18.26
CA CYS A 211 3.62 -8.96 -17.77
C CYS A 211 4.83 -8.96 -18.71
N GLU A 212 4.98 -9.98 -19.55
CA GLU A 212 6.13 -10.13 -20.43
C GLU A 212 6.15 -9.06 -21.53
N PRO A 213 7.35 -8.70 -22.03
CA PRO A 213 7.50 -7.84 -23.19
C PRO A 213 6.67 -8.38 -24.36
N GLY A 214 5.83 -7.52 -24.96
CA GLY A 214 4.97 -7.87 -26.09
C GLY A 214 3.59 -8.45 -25.72
N ALA A 215 3.28 -8.65 -24.44
CA ALA A 215 2.00 -9.25 -24.01
C ALA A 215 0.89 -8.24 -23.67
N PHE A 216 1.24 -7.01 -23.30
CA PHE A 216 0.40 -5.90 -23.72
C PHE A 216 0.50 -5.94 -25.22
N GLY A 217 -0.62 -6.19 -25.92
CA GLY A 217 -0.66 -6.09 -27.36
C GLY A 217 0.20 -4.90 -27.74
N SER A 218 1.32 -5.20 -28.41
CA SER A 218 2.22 -4.21 -28.99
C SER A 218 1.37 -3.01 -29.36
N TYR A 219 1.66 -1.84 -28.79
CA TYR A 219 0.86 -0.62 -28.93
C TYR A 219 -0.08 -0.70 -30.12
N GLU A 220 -1.38 -0.70 -29.85
CA GLU A 220 -2.35 -0.99 -30.89
C GLU A 220 -2.11 -0.08 -32.08
N HIS A 221 -2.34 -0.63 -33.27
CA HIS A 221 -2.50 0.19 -34.45
C HIS A 221 -3.50 1.30 -34.16
N ILE A 222 -3.15 2.52 -34.60
CA ILE A 222 -3.98 3.70 -34.41
C ILE A 222 -5.29 3.44 -35.14
N ARG A 223 -6.39 3.65 -34.43
CA ARG A 223 -7.75 3.70 -34.98
C ARG A 223 -8.29 5.06 -34.64
N ALA A 224 -8.29 5.98 -35.60
CA ALA A 224 -8.61 7.38 -35.40
C ALA A 224 -9.91 7.54 -34.59
N GLU A 225 -10.99 6.88 -35.02
CA GLU A 225 -12.29 6.98 -34.33
C GLU A 225 -12.35 6.37 -32.94
N ALA A 226 -11.44 5.44 -32.62
CA ALA A 226 -11.35 4.84 -31.30
C ALA A 226 -10.66 5.78 -30.29
N VAL A 227 -9.84 6.72 -30.75
CA VAL A 227 -9.11 7.64 -29.85
C VAL A 227 -10.07 8.63 -29.20
N ASP A 228 -10.06 8.64 -27.87
CA ASP A 228 -10.76 9.63 -27.06
C ASP A 228 -10.13 11.02 -27.25
N LEU A 229 -10.94 12.01 -27.63
CA LEU A 229 -10.57 13.41 -27.70
C LEU A 229 -11.60 14.27 -26.96
N PRO A 230 -11.18 15.39 -26.33
CA PRO A 230 -12.11 16.35 -25.78
C PRO A 230 -12.87 17.07 -26.91
N ALA A 231 -14.02 17.67 -26.58
CA ALA A 231 -14.74 18.56 -27.50
C ALA A 231 -13.88 19.77 -27.92
N LYS A 232 -13.09 20.30 -26.97
CA LYS A 232 -12.08 21.33 -27.19
C LYS A 232 -10.88 21.01 -26.31
N ALA A 233 -9.68 21.02 -26.90
CA ALA A 233 -8.42 20.84 -26.21
C ALA A 233 -7.80 22.20 -25.84
N ALA A 234 -6.72 22.18 -25.05
CA ALA A 234 -5.99 23.38 -24.63
C ALA A 234 -6.91 24.45 -23.98
N THR A 235 -7.94 24.04 -23.24
CA THR A 235 -8.91 24.96 -22.63
C THR A 235 -8.38 25.63 -21.37
N CYS A 236 -7.29 25.12 -20.79
CA CYS A 236 -6.69 25.64 -19.57
C CYS A 236 -5.24 26.06 -19.82
N ASP A 237 -4.93 27.36 -19.66
CA ASP A 237 -3.56 27.86 -19.67
C ASP A 237 -2.83 27.37 -18.40
N ALA A 238 -2.09 26.28 -18.54
CA ALA A 238 -1.38 25.66 -17.44
C ALA A 238 -0.37 26.62 -16.79
N SER A 239 0.21 27.55 -17.54
CA SER A 239 1.21 28.49 -17.02
C SER A 239 0.63 29.50 -16.03
N ARG A 240 -0.68 29.78 -16.11
CA ARG A 240 -1.42 30.63 -15.18
C ARG A 240 -2.03 29.86 -14.01
N LEU A 241 -2.09 28.53 -14.12
CA LEU A 241 -2.70 27.68 -13.11
C LEU A 241 -1.66 27.12 -12.13
N VAL A 242 -0.48 26.72 -12.62
CA VAL A 242 0.60 26.22 -11.76
C VAL A 242 1.21 27.33 -10.89
N GLY A 243 1.92 26.95 -9.82
CA GLY A 243 2.62 27.87 -8.94
C GLY A 243 3.72 28.64 -9.65
N GLU A 244 3.96 29.88 -9.20
CA GLU A 244 4.82 30.89 -9.85
C GLU A 244 6.17 30.34 -10.34
N LYS A 245 6.86 29.57 -9.49
CA LYS A 245 8.17 28.99 -9.84
C LYS A 245 8.08 28.03 -11.03
N LEU A 246 7.11 27.11 -11.03
CA LEU A 246 6.93 26.17 -12.14
C LEU A 246 6.43 26.89 -13.38
N GLY A 247 5.52 27.86 -13.23
CA GLY A 247 5.01 28.70 -14.31
C GLY A 247 6.13 29.43 -15.04
N ALA A 248 7.05 30.06 -14.31
CA ALA A 248 8.21 30.73 -14.88
C ALA A 248 9.14 29.77 -15.64
N GLN A 249 9.35 28.55 -15.12
CA GLN A 249 10.20 27.55 -15.79
C GLN A 249 9.59 27.07 -17.11
N ILE A 250 8.30 26.74 -17.12
CA ILE A 250 7.67 26.16 -18.33
C ILE A 250 7.42 27.19 -19.44
N GLN A 251 7.47 28.49 -19.14
CA GLN A 251 7.40 29.54 -20.17
C GLN A 251 8.72 29.70 -20.95
N SER A 252 9.85 29.22 -20.42
CA SER A 252 11.16 29.30 -21.06
C SER A 252 11.60 27.96 -21.65
N ALA A 253 11.71 27.90 -22.97
CA ALA A 253 12.25 26.72 -23.65
C ALA A 253 13.68 26.38 -23.20
N ALA A 254 14.50 27.39 -22.87
CA ALA A 254 15.87 27.18 -22.39
C ALA A 254 15.92 26.54 -20.99
N GLU A 255 14.91 26.74 -20.14
CA GLU A 255 14.85 26.10 -18.82
C GLU A 255 14.43 24.62 -18.92
N VAL A 256 13.54 24.30 -19.86
CA VAL A 256 13.07 22.92 -20.09
C VAL A 256 14.07 22.14 -20.96
N PHE A 257 14.66 22.78 -21.96
CA PHE A 257 15.61 22.21 -22.92
C PHE A 257 16.91 23.03 -22.95
N PRO A 258 17.76 22.94 -21.90
CA PRO A 258 18.97 23.76 -21.79
C PRO A 258 20.02 23.46 -22.87
N ALA A 259 19.99 22.26 -23.46
CA ALA A 259 20.86 21.88 -24.57
C ALA A 259 20.44 22.49 -25.92
N GLY A 260 19.29 23.17 -25.99
CA GLY A 260 18.74 23.74 -27.22
C GLY A 260 18.08 22.72 -28.15
N PRO A 261 17.67 23.14 -29.37
CA PRO A 261 17.15 22.25 -30.41
C PRO A 261 18.29 21.37 -30.93
N GLY A 262 18.14 20.03 -30.91
CA GLY A 262 19.27 19.17 -31.26
C GLY A 262 19.03 17.66 -31.41
N LEU A 263 17.78 17.19 -31.48
CA LEU A 263 17.51 15.76 -31.74
C LEU A 263 16.43 15.61 -32.81
N THR A 264 16.85 15.53 -34.07
CA THR A 264 16.02 15.03 -35.17
C THR A 264 16.29 13.54 -35.32
N LEU A 265 15.58 12.73 -34.53
CA LEU A 265 15.38 11.33 -34.90
C LEU A 265 14.28 11.33 -35.96
N GLU A 266 14.55 10.79 -37.15
CA GLU A 266 13.49 10.57 -38.13
C GLU A 266 12.44 9.65 -37.52
N GLN A 267 11.23 10.18 -37.32
CA GLN A 267 10.07 9.43 -36.87
C GLN A 267 9.13 9.26 -38.05
N THR A 268 8.90 8.01 -38.46
CA THR A 268 8.02 7.68 -39.58
C THR A 268 6.81 6.90 -39.11
N ILE A 269 5.66 7.14 -39.72
CA ILE A 269 4.48 6.30 -39.55
C ILE A 269 4.52 5.20 -40.62
N PRO A 270 4.34 3.92 -40.26
CA PRO A 270 4.26 2.84 -41.24
C PRO A 270 3.19 3.12 -42.29
N VAL A 271 3.44 2.75 -43.55
CA VAL A 271 2.50 2.99 -44.67
C VAL A 271 1.11 2.44 -44.37
N SER A 272 1.03 1.26 -43.74
CA SER A 272 -0.24 0.63 -43.32
C SER A 272 -1.02 1.41 -42.26
N GLN A 273 -0.38 2.33 -41.55
CA GLN A 273 -0.97 3.16 -40.49
C GLN A 273 -1.17 4.62 -40.93
N ARG A 274 -0.71 4.99 -42.12
CA ARG A 274 -0.64 6.38 -42.55
C ARG A 274 -2.04 7.02 -42.65
N ALA A 275 -3.01 6.31 -43.21
CA ALA A 275 -4.38 6.79 -43.34
C ALA A 275 -5.03 7.07 -41.97
N GLU A 276 -4.93 6.13 -41.03
CA GLU A 276 -5.45 6.27 -39.66
C GLU A 276 -4.74 7.39 -38.88
N TYR A 277 -3.42 7.53 -39.07
CA TYR A 277 -2.66 8.63 -38.49
C TYR A 277 -3.10 10.00 -39.01
N ILE A 278 -3.32 10.15 -40.31
CA ILE A 278 -3.81 11.40 -40.90
C ILE A 278 -5.22 11.70 -40.41
N ALA A 279 -6.12 10.71 -40.42
CA ALA A 279 -7.49 10.87 -39.93
C ALA A 279 -7.52 11.30 -38.45
N LEU A 280 -6.66 10.72 -37.61
CA LEU A 280 -6.50 11.15 -36.22
C LEU A 280 -5.94 12.58 -36.14
N THR A 281 -4.91 12.90 -36.90
CA THR A 281 -4.29 14.24 -36.93
C THR A 281 -5.32 15.30 -37.28
N VAL A 282 -6.18 15.07 -38.27
CA VAL A 282 -7.29 15.98 -38.62
C VAL A 282 -8.25 16.17 -37.45
N ARG A 283 -8.65 15.09 -36.76
CA ARG A 283 -9.54 15.18 -35.58
C ARG A 283 -8.90 15.96 -34.44
N GLU A 284 -7.60 15.80 -34.23
CA GLU A 284 -6.84 16.51 -33.19
C GLU A 284 -6.58 17.98 -33.54
N LEU A 285 -6.40 18.32 -34.82
CA LEU A 285 -6.34 19.71 -35.29
C LEU A 285 -7.69 20.40 -35.08
N ARG A 286 -8.80 19.74 -35.45
CA ARG A 286 -10.16 20.28 -35.31
C ARG A 286 -10.54 20.59 -33.86
N CYS A 287 -10.11 19.76 -32.89
CA CYS A 287 -10.36 20.06 -31.48
C CYS A 287 -9.32 20.99 -30.85
N GLY A 288 -8.29 21.41 -31.59
CA GLY A 288 -7.24 22.32 -31.14
C GLY A 288 -6.12 21.68 -30.31
N LYS A 289 -6.05 20.34 -30.29
CA LYS A 289 -5.00 19.59 -29.58
C LYS A 289 -3.64 19.71 -30.26
N LEU A 290 -3.66 19.84 -31.58
CA LEU A 290 -2.48 20.05 -32.41
C LEU A 290 -2.51 21.42 -33.09
N LYS A 291 -1.33 21.91 -33.43
CA LYS A 291 -1.07 22.99 -34.39
C LYS A 291 -0.12 22.49 -35.47
N LEU A 292 0.09 23.26 -36.52
CA LEU A 292 0.98 22.92 -37.63
C LEU A 292 2.18 23.88 -37.65
N ARG A 293 3.36 23.32 -37.94
CA ARG A 293 4.59 24.08 -38.10
C ARG A 293 5.42 23.60 -39.28
N LYS A 294 6.17 24.49 -39.90
CA LYS A 294 7.24 24.14 -40.85
C LYS A 294 8.50 23.71 -40.10
N GLU A 295 8.85 24.42 -39.04
CA GLU A 295 10.08 24.19 -38.29
C GLU A 295 9.78 23.65 -36.89
N ILE A 296 10.51 22.60 -36.52
CA ILE A 296 10.42 21.95 -35.21
C ILE A 296 11.82 21.80 -34.61
N ALA A 297 11.88 21.82 -33.28
CA ALA A 297 13.06 21.61 -32.46
C ALA A 297 13.17 20.17 -31.94
N GLY A 298 12.06 19.44 -31.91
CA GLY A 298 12.00 18.07 -31.41
C GLY A 298 10.80 17.30 -31.97
N ILE A 299 10.94 15.98 -32.04
CA ILE A 299 9.94 15.08 -32.61
C ILE A 299 9.83 13.79 -31.80
N GLY A 300 8.61 13.31 -31.60
CA GLY A 300 8.32 12.02 -30.99
C GLY A 300 7.43 11.16 -31.88
N GLY A 301 7.64 9.84 -31.81
CA GLY A 301 6.76 8.87 -32.46
C GLY A 301 5.37 8.87 -31.83
N VAL A 302 4.38 8.30 -32.53
CA VAL A 302 2.99 8.23 -32.05
C VAL A 302 2.50 6.79 -32.10
N PHE A 303 1.83 6.36 -31.04
CA PHE A 303 1.21 5.04 -30.97
C PHE A 303 -0.06 5.08 -30.10
N ALA A 304 -0.88 4.02 -30.13
CA ALA A 304 -2.09 3.93 -29.33
C ALA A 304 -1.97 2.93 -28.18
N ALA A 305 -2.58 3.26 -27.05
CA ALA A 305 -2.81 2.34 -25.94
C ALA A 305 -4.30 2.01 -25.83
N ALA A 306 -4.62 0.74 -25.58
CA ALA A 306 -5.98 0.27 -25.42
C ALA A 306 -6.66 0.89 -24.19
N LYS A 307 -7.96 1.15 -24.29
CA LYS A 307 -8.87 1.52 -23.20
C LYS A 307 -10.09 0.59 -23.23
N SER A 308 -10.81 0.53 -22.11
CA SER A 308 -12.08 -0.21 -22.00
C SER A 308 -13.07 0.15 -23.12
N GLY A 309 -13.82 -0.84 -23.61
CA GLY A 309 -14.86 -0.64 -24.62
C GLY A 309 -14.32 -0.41 -26.04
N GLY A 310 -13.13 -0.91 -26.36
CA GLY A 310 -12.52 -0.80 -27.68
C GLY A 310 -12.00 0.61 -28.03
N ARG A 311 -12.00 1.53 -27.06
CA ARG A 311 -11.45 2.89 -27.18
C ARG A 311 -9.93 2.86 -27.09
N GLN A 312 -9.29 3.94 -27.54
CA GLN A 312 -7.84 4.11 -27.52
C GLN A 312 -7.44 5.44 -26.89
N ARG A 313 -6.20 5.51 -26.41
CA ARG A 313 -5.50 6.76 -26.07
C ARG A 313 -4.28 6.90 -26.97
N LYS A 314 -4.13 8.05 -27.63
CA LYS A 314 -2.88 8.41 -28.32
C LYS A 314 -1.80 8.68 -27.28
N ILE A 315 -0.63 8.06 -27.44
CA ILE A 315 0.57 8.34 -26.67
C ILE A 315 1.61 8.94 -27.63
N TRP A 316 2.24 10.01 -27.18
CA TRP A 316 3.38 10.62 -27.86
C TRP A 316 4.65 10.11 -27.21
N ASN A 317 5.51 9.42 -27.97
CA ASN A 317 6.73 8.83 -27.45
C ASN A 317 7.80 9.90 -27.21
N GLY A 318 7.73 10.55 -26.06
CA GLY A 318 8.66 11.58 -25.63
C GLY A 318 9.91 11.08 -24.91
N ALA A 319 10.25 9.79 -25.02
CA ALA A 319 11.33 9.19 -24.23
C ALA A 319 12.68 9.86 -24.49
N ASP A 320 13.05 10.05 -25.75
CA ASP A 320 14.35 10.65 -26.12
C ASP A 320 14.40 12.13 -25.76
N LEU A 321 13.31 12.86 -26.01
CA LEU A 321 13.21 14.26 -25.60
C LEU A 321 13.26 14.41 -24.07
N SER A 322 12.67 13.47 -23.34
CA SER A 322 12.71 13.47 -21.87
C SER A 322 14.12 13.23 -21.32
N GLN A 323 15.02 12.58 -22.07
CA GLN A 323 16.41 12.36 -21.66
C GLN A 323 17.26 13.62 -21.80
N VAL A 324 17.00 14.46 -22.82
CA VAL A 324 17.73 15.72 -23.03
C VAL A 324 17.09 16.92 -22.34
N ALA A 325 15.80 16.82 -21.97
CA ALA A 325 15.16 17.84 -21.15
C ALA A 325 15.80 17.92 -19.77
N ALA A 326 15.76 19.11 -19.16
CA ALA A 326 16.08 19.28 -17.76
C ALA A 326 15.18 18.37 -16.90
N ARG A 327 15.69 17.92 -15.77
CA ARG A 327 14.91 17.09 -14.86
C ARG A 327 13.73 17.88 -14.31
N PRO A 328 12.47 17.41 -14.45
CA PRO A 328 11.32 18.11 -13.92
C PRO A 328 11.38 18.19 -12.39
N PRO A 329 10.75 19.22 -11.78
CA PRO A 329 10.60 19.26 -10.33
C PRO A 329 9.78 18.08 -9.83
N ARG A 330 10.04 17.65 -8.59
CA ARG A 330 9.24 16.62 -7.94
C ARG A 330 7.80 17.12 -7.78
N PRO A 331 6.78 16.35 -8.21
CA PRO A 331 5.38 16.75 -8.05
C PRO A 331 5.05 17.06 -6.59
N ARG A 332 4.49 18.25 -6.32
CA ARG A 332 4.12 18.70 -4.97
C ARG A 332 2.90 17.93 -4.47
N ARG A 333 2.83 17.71 -3.16
CA ARG A 333 1.65 17.11 -2.47
C ARG A 333 1.13 15.81 -3.11
N LEU A 334 1.97 15.05 -3.82
CA LEU A 334 1.55 13.84 -4.53
C LEU A 334 1.14 12.76 -3.53
N ALA A 335 -0.13 12.36 -3.60
CA ALA A 335 -0.67 11.31 -2.76
C ALA A 335 -0.26 9.91 -3.24
N SER A 336 -0.19 8.97 -2.31
CA SER A 336 0.03 7.55 -2.57
C SER A 336 -0.81 6.74 -1.57
N PRO A 337 -0.93 5.40 -1.71
CA PRO A 337 -1.61 4.59 -0.72
C PRO A 337 -1.11 4.77 0.72
N ALA A 338 0.17 5.12 0.90
CA ALA A 338 0.73 5.42 2.22
C ALA A 338 0.11 6.67 2.86
N SER A 339 -0.43 7.61 2.07
CA SER A 339 -1.12 8.81 2.58
C SER A 339 -2.38 8.45 3.38
N PHE A 340 -3.08 7.36 3.04
CA PHE A 340 -4.25 6.91 3.80
C PHE A 340 -3.92 6.56 5.27
N LEU A 341 -2.69 6.08 5.52
CA LEU A 341 -2.24 5.69 6.86
C LEU A 341 -2.05 6.87 7.81
N ASP A 342 -1.97 8.08 7.27
CA ASP A 342 -1.84 9.32 8.03
C ASP A 342 -3.19 9.97 8.34
N MET A 343 -4.31 9.38 7.88
CA MET A 343 -5.64 9.82 8.26
C MET A 343 -5.97 9.49 9.74
N GLU A 344 -6.73 10.37 10.37
CA GLU A 344 -7.25 10.20 11.72
C GLU A 344 -8.75 9.96 11.72
N VAL A 345 -9.11 8.69 11.89
CA VAL A 345 -10.49 8.21 12.01
C VAL A 345 -10.60 7.53 13.37
N GLU A 346 -11.61 7.89 14.16
CA GLU A 346 -11.87 7.21 15.42
C GLU A 346 -12.59 5.87 15.18
N PRO A 347 -12.41 4.85 16.04
CA PRO A 347 -13.16 3.60 15.94
C PRO A 347 -14.68 3.83 15.87
N GLY A 348 -15.30 3.35 14.79
CA GLY A 348 -16.74 3.51 14.54
C GLY A 348 -17.17 4.90 14.03
N GLN A 349 -16.24 5.84 13.86
CA GLN A 349 -16.54 7.14 13.25
C GLN A 349 -16.91 6.97 11.79
N ARG A 350 -18.07 7.51 11.41
CA ARG A 350 -18.50 7.53 10.01
C ARG A 350 -17.67 8.54 9.22
N ILE A 351 -17.27 8.12 8.03
CA ILE A 351 -16.59 8.96 7.03
C ILE A 351 -17.26 8.76 5.67
N TYR A 352 -17.12 9.76 4.82
CA TYR A 352 -17.68 9.81 3.48
C TYR A 352 -16.58 10.10 2.48
N PHE A 353 -16.59 9.42 1.35
CA PHE A 353 -15.60 9.56 0.29
C PHE A 353 -16.19 10.28 -0.91
N SER A 354 -15.45 11.24 -1.45
CA SER A 354 -15.80 11.91 -2.69
C SER A 354 -14.60 11.91 -3.62
N LYS A 355 -14.86 11.89 -4.93
CA LYS A 355 -13.84 11.89 -5.97
C LYS A 355 -14.28 12.78 -7.12
N ARG A 356 -13.33 13.54 -7.68
CA ARG A 356 -13.41 14.21 -8.99
C ARG A 356 -12.25 13.76 -9.87
N ASP A 357 -12.53 13.47 -11.13
CA ASP A 357 -11.59 13.03 -12.16
C ASP A 357 -11.64 14.05 -13.31
N ALA A 358 -10.50 14.61 -13.69
CA ALA A 358 -10.44 15.50 -14.85
C ALA A 358 -10.54 14.69 -16.16
N SER A 359 -11.46 15.07 -17.05
CA SER A 359 -11.64 14.39 -18.34
C SER A 359 -10.52 14.75 -19.30
N THR A 360 -9.91 13.74 -19.93
CA THR A 360 -8.82 13.91 -20.93
C THR A 360 -7.75 14.92 -20.48
N TYR A 361 -7.34 14.84 -19.21
CA TYR A 361 -6.72 15.98 -18.52
C TYR A 361 -5.47 16.56 -19.20
N PHE A 362 -4.58 15.72 -19.74
CA PHE A 362 -3.40 16.22 -20.45
C PHE A 362 -3.76 16.99 -21.73
N ASP A 363 -4.87 16.64 -22.40
CA ASP A 363 -5.36 17.34 -23.59
C ASP A 363 -6.06 18.66 -23.24
N VAL A 364 -6.34 18.92 -21.97
CA VAL A 364 -6.94 20.16 -21.46
C VAL A 364 -5.88 21.20 -21.14
N LEU A 365 -4.70 20.77 -20.68
CA LEU A 365 -3.60 21.61 -20.25
C LEU A 365 -2.84 22.15 -21.46
N GLN A 366 -3.00 23.44 -21.76
CA GLN A 366 -2.29 24.14 -22.81
C GLN A 366 -0.79 24.20 -22.51
N VAL A 367 0.02 23.98 -23.54
CA VAL A 367 1.47 24.12 -23.49
C VAL A 367 1.85 25.54 -23.95
N PRO A 368 2.81 26.21 -23.29
CA PRO A 368 3.31 27.52 -23.73
C PRO A 368 3.85 27.47 -25.17
N ASP A 369 3.59 28.51 -25.95
CA ASP A 369 3.96 28.56 -27.38
C ASP A 369 5.46 28.32 -27.62
N ALA A 370 6.32 28.77 -26.71
CA ALA A 370 7.77 28.56 -26.78
C ALA A 370 8.19 27.07 -26.72
N LEU A 371 7.36 26.20 -26.14
CA LEU A 371 7.64 24.77 -26.03
C LEU A 371 7.06 23.94 -27.19
N GLN A 372 6.05 24.45 -27.88
CA GLN A 372 5.37 23.72 -28.97
C GLN A 372 6.31 23.20 -30.07
N PRO A 373 7.35 23.94 -30.51
CA PRO A 373 8.32 23.43 -31.49
C PRO A 373 9.03 22.14 -31.07
N TYR A 374 9.13 21.86 -29.77
CA TYR A 374 9.77 20.65 -29.27
C TYR A 374 8.83 19.44 -29.29
N PHE A 375 7.51 19.63 -29.39
CA PHE A 375 6.54 18.55 -29.31
C PHE A 375 5.96 18.16 -30.68
N GLY A 376 6.84 18.05 -31.68
CA GLY A 376 6.48 17.57 -33.02
C GLY A 376 6.12 16.09 -33.07
N GLN A 377 5.29 15.72 -34.03
CA GLN A 377 5.03 14.35 -34.44
C GLN A 377 5.28 14.20 -35.96
N PRO A 378 5.32 12.97 -36.52
CA PRO A 378 5.69 12.74 -37.93
C PRO A 378 4.96 13.67 -38.93
N ALA A 379 5.70 14.23 -39.87
CA ALA A 379 5.18 15.19 -40.83
C ALA A 379 3.99 14.65 -41.64
N VAL A 380 3.13 15.56 -42.08
CA VAL A 380 2.00 15.34 -43.00
C VAL A 380 2.09 16.33 -44.16
N THR A 381 1.55 15.98 -45.32
CA THR A 381 1.47 16.92 -46.44
C THR A 381 0.14 17.66 -46.45
N VAL A 382 0.13 18.87 -47.02
CA VAL A 382 -1.12 19.63 -47.24
C VAL A 382 -2.11 18.79 -48.05
N LYS A 383 -1.63 18.09 -49.09
CA LYS A 383 -2.41 17.15 -49.88
C LYS A 383 -3.08 16.09 -49.00
N GLU A 384 -2.36 15.44 -48.10
CA GLU A 384 -2.93 14.42 -47.20
C GLU A 384 -4.05 14.99 -46.31
N LEU A 385 -3.86 16.19 -45.75
CA LEU A 385 -4.87 16.85 -44.93
C LEU A 385 -6.13 17.23 -45.72
N VAL A 386 -5.96 17.74 -46.94
CA VAL A 386 -7.08 18.06 -47.84
C VAL A 386 -7.86 16.80 -48.22
N HIS A 387 -7.16 15.71 -48.57
CA HIS A 387 -7.80 14.43 -48.88
C HIS A 387 -8.56 13.85 -47.68
N ALA A 388 -8.12 14.15 -46.45
CA ALA A 388 -8.79 13.77 -45.21
C ALA A 388 -9.89 14.78 -44.77
N GLY A 389 -10.22 15.77 -45.61
CA GLY A 389 -11.38 16.65 -45.45
C GLY A 389 -11.12 17.95 -44.68
N MET A 390 -9.89 18.46 -44.66
CA MET A 390 -9.62 19.84 -44.23
C MET A 390 -9.63 20.80 -45.43
N SER A 391 -10.14 22.02 -45.23
CA SER A 391 -9.94 23.09 -46.22
C SER A 391 -8.53 23.67 -46.09
N VAL A 392 -8.03 24.31 -47.16
CA VAL A 392 -6.73 25.02 -47.11
C VAL A 392 -6.76 26.15 -46.08
N ASP A 393 -7.93 26.77 -45.86
CA ASP A 393 -8.11 27.82 -44.86
C ASP A 393 -8.02 27.25 -43.43
N ASP A 394 -8.63 26.08 -43.16
CA ASP A 394 -8.50 25.42 -41.86
C ASP A 394 -7.04 25.02 -41.56
N ILE A 395 -6.32 24.55 -42.60
CA ILE A 395 -4.90 24.20 -42.50
C ILE A 395 -4.08 25.46 -42.19
N TRP A 396 -4.36 26.56 -42.89
CA TRP A 396 -3.70 27.84 -42.67
C TRP A 396 -3.92 28.37 -41.25
N GLU A 397 -5.15 28.34 -40.73
CA GLU A 397 -5.47 28.77 -39.37
C GLU A 397 -4.80 27.90 -38.28
N ALA A 398 -4.45 26.65 -38.61
CA ALA A 398 -3.71 25.77 -37.73
C ALA A 398 -2.18 26.00 -37.76
N CYS A 399 -1.65 26.65 -38.81
CA CYS A 399 -0.22 26.94 -38.97
C CYS A 399 0.26 28.09 -38.05
N GLN A 400 1.48 27.97 -37.53
CA GLN A 400 2.08 29.01 -36.67
C GLN A 400 3.24 29.78 -37.32
N ASP A 401 3.95 29.17 -38.27
CA ASP A 401 5.19 29.71 -38.87
C ASP A 401 5.30 29.45 -40.38
N VAL A 402 4.16 29.21 -41.03
CA VAL A 402 4.05 29.04 -42.50
C VAL A 402 3.50 30.34 -43.09
N GLN A 403 3.65 30.61 -44.39
CA GLN A 403 2.88 31.65 -45.10
C GLN A 403 1.75 31.02 -45.91
N ARG A 404 0.59 31.69 -46.05
CA ARG A 404 -0.59 31.12 -46.72
C ARG A 404 -0.31 30.64 -48.15
N GLY A 405 0.52 31.38 -48.88
CA GLY A 405 0.90 31.05 -50.25
C GLY A 405 1.75 29.79 -50.40
N ASP A 406 2.37 29.31 -49.32
CA ASP A 406 3.25 28.13 -49.34
C ASP A 406 2.46 26.81 -49.22
N LEU A 407 1.19 26.87 -48.81
CA LEU A 407 0.35 25.69 -48.57
C LEU A 407 -0.17 25.07 -49.87
N LEU A 408 0.71 24.41 -50.61
CA LEU A 408 0.41 23.80 -51.90
C LEU A 408 0.84 22.34 -51.96
N GLY A 409 -0.04 21.47 -52.49
CA GLY A 409 0.29 20.09 -52.88
C GLY A 409 1.04 19.31 -51.80
N ASP A 410 2.25 18.88 -52.12
CA ASP A 410 3.07 18.02 -51.27
C ASP A 410 3.90 18.80 -50.22
N PHE A 411 3.58 20.07 -49.96
CA PHE A 411 4.23 20.84 -48.89
C PHE A 411 4.07 20.14 -47.54
N CYS A 412 5.20 19.86 -46.88
CA CYS A 412 5.25 19.15 -45.61
C CYS A 412 5.13 20.10 -44.43
N VAL A 413 4.28 19.74 -43.47
CA VAL A 413 4.14 20.40 -42.17
C VAL A 413 4.20 19.35 -41.06
N TYR A 414 4.72 19.76 -39.91
CA TYR A 414 4.76 18.96 -38.69
C TYR A 414 3.58 19.33 -37.80
N PRO A 415 2.72 18.36 -37.45
CA PRO A 415 1.81 18.57 -36.34
C PRO A 415 2.61 18.68 -35.04
N VAL A 416 2.30 19.68 -34.22
CA VAL A 416 2.90 19.92 -32.91
C VAL A 416 1.82 19.97 -31.84
N HIS A 417 2.13 19.48 -30.64
CA HIS A 417 1.17 19.51 -29.54
C HIS A 417 0.97 20.93 -28.99
N ALA A 418 -0.28 21.40 -28.98
CA ALA A 418 -0.70 22.62 -28.28
C ALA A 418 -0.99 22.37 -26.78
N VAL A 419 -0.89 21.11 -26.35
CA VAL A 419 -1.22 20.61 -25.02
C VAL A 419 -0.03 19.87 -24.44
N TRP A 420 0.03 19.68 -23.13
CA TRP A 420 1.09 18.88 -22.50
C TRP A 420 1.00 17.41 -22.96
N PRO A 421 1.98 16.89 -23.73
CA PRO A 421 1.84 15.56 -24.32
C PRO A 421 1.97 14.46 -23.28
N MET A 422 1.13 13.43 -23.40
CA MET A 422 1.30 12.17 -22.66
C MET A 422 2.55 11.46 -23.17
N GLY A 423 3.56 11.31 -22.30
CA GLY A 423 4.84 10.68 -22.61
C GLY A 423 6.06 11.60 -22.45
N PHE A 424 5.85 12.87 -22.11
CA PHE A 424 6.93 13.79 -21.72
C PHE A 424 7.11 13.85 -20.19
N SER A 425 8.36 13.91 -19.73
CA SER A 425 8.72 13.83 -18.30
C SER A 425 8.14 14.96 -17.44
N TRP A 426 7.91 16.16 -18.00
CA TRP A 426 7.35 17.31 -17.26
C TRP A 426 5.83 17.29 -17.12
N SER A 427 5.11 16.58 -17.99
CA SER A 427 3.64 16.65 -18.08
C SER A 427 2.97 16.31 -16.74
N SER A 428 3.45 15.31 -16.01
CA SER A 428 2.89 14.94 -14.71
C SER A 428 3.12 15.98 -13.61
N ALA A 429 4.26 16.70 -13.64
CA ALA A 429 4.54 17.74 -12.67
C ALA A 429 3.60 18.95 -12.85
N VAL A 430 3.38 19.34 -14.11
CA VAL A 430 2.44 20.40 -14.49
C VAL A 430 1.01 20.01 -14.14
N ALA A 431 0.58 18.79 -14.52
CA ALA A 431 -0.75 18.29 -14.22
C ALA A 431 -1.03 18.22 -12.71
N GLN A 432 -0.07 17.72 -11.91
CA GLN A 432 -0.19 17.71 -10.46
C GLN A 432 -0.40 19.12 -9.91
N ASP A 433 0.46 20.07 -10.31
CA ASP A 433 0.45 21.41 -9.75
C ASP A 433 -0.80 22.21 -10.17
N ALA A 434 -1.28 21.99 -11.39
CA ALA A 434 -2.53 22.51 -11.89
C ALA A 434 -3.73 22.04 -11.04
N THR A 435 -3.80 20.74 -10.71
CA THR A 435 -4.89 20.20 -9.88
C THR A 435 -4.83 20.73 -8.45
N LEU A 436 -3.63 20.94 -7.90
CA LEU A 436 -3.48 21.60 -6.61
C LEU A 436 -4.07 23.01 -6.64
N ALA A 437 -3.81 23.79 -7.69
CA ALA A 437 -4.36 25.13 -7.81
C ALA A 437 -5.90 25.14 -7.93
N VAL A 438 -6.49 24.14 -8.60
CA VAL A 438 -7.95 23.94 -8.60
C VAL A 438 -8.46 23.67 -7.17
N CYS A 439 -7.78 22.82 -6.41
CA CYS A 439 -8.14 22.55 -5.02
C CYS A 439 -8.05 23.81 -4.13
N LEU A 440 -6.98 24.59 -4.29
CA LEU A 440 -6.79 25.85 -3.55
C LEU A 440 -7.89 26.86 -3.90
N ALA A 441 -8.28 26.97 -5.18
CA ALA A 441 -9.37 27.83 -5.63
C ALA A 441 -10.74 27.39 -5.06
N ALA A 442 -10.93 26.08 -4.84
CA ALA A 442 -12.09 25.54 -4.11
C ALA A 442 -12.06 25.83 -2.59
N GLY A 443 -11.03 26.56 -2.13
CA GLY A 443 -10.78 26.93 -0.74
C GLY A 443 -10.23 25.78 0.11
N ILE A 444 -9.71 24.70 -0.50
CA ILE A 444 -9.08 23.61 0.25
C ILE A 444 -7.70 24.11 0.65
N PRO A 445 -7.40 24.28 1.94
CA PRO A 445 -6.08 24.75 2.36
C PRO A 445 -5.00 23.74 1.98
N GLU A 446 -3.82 24.21 1.59
CA GLU A 446 -2.74 23.30 1.16
C GLU A 446 -2.34 22.33 2.28
N GLU A 447 -2.40 22.77 3.54
CA GLU A 447 -2.15 21.94 4.71
C GLU A 447 -3.15 20.79 4.89
N GLN A 448 -4.34 20.86 4.28
CA GLN A 448 -5.32 19.77 4.27
C GLN A 448 -5.07 18.73 3.18
N ILE A 449 -4.11 18.98 2.29
CA ILE A 449 -3.72 18.04 1.23
C ILE A 449 -2.67 17.06 1.77
N LEU A 450 -3.12 15.83 2.02
CA LEU A 450 -2.34 14.74 2.58
C LEU A 450 -1.34 14.18 1.58
N SER A 451 -0.07 14.20 1.96
CA SER A 451 1.01 13.53 1.24
C SER A 451 2.12 13.12 2.20
N VAL A 452 2.89 12.11 1.83
CA VAL A 452 3.93 11.51 2.68
C VAL A 452 5.08 12.49 2.98
N ASP A 453 5.30 13.47 2.10
CA ASP A 453 6.39 14.44 2.19
C ASP A 453 6.02 15.74 2.92
N HIS A 454 4.83 15.85 3.53
CA HIS A 454 4.36 17.06 4.23
C HIS A 454 3.83 16.77 5.64
N ASP A 455 3.63 17.83 6.43
CA ASP A 455 3.03 17.73 7.77
C ASP A 455 1.62 17.20 7.66
N THR A 456 1.27 16.29 8.58
CA THR A 456 -0.12 15.86 8.74
C THR A 456 -0.96 17.06 9.21
N PRO A 457 -2.17 17.25 8.66
CA PRO A 457 -3.08 18.31 9.08
C PRO A 457 -3.28 18.35 10.60
N SER A 458 -3.50 19.53 11.15
CA SER A 458 -3.87 19.67 12.57
C SER A 458 -5.31 19.21 12.86
N CYS A 459 -6.17 19.32 11.85
CA CYS A 459 -7.58 18.94 11.84
C CYS A 459 -7.86 17.98 10.67
N HIS A 460 -8.62 16.91 10.91
CA HIS A 460 -8.96 15.88 9.94
C HIS A 460 -10.48 15.77 9.69
N ASP A 461 -11.24 16.84 9.93
CA ASP A 461 -12.69 16.89 9.62
C ASP A 461 -12.96 16.73 8.12
N GLU A 462 -12.03 17.26 7.33
CA GLU A 462 -11.96 17.08 5.89
C GLU A 462 -10.50 17.03 5.48
N VAL A 463 -10.11 16.01 4.70
CA VAL A 463 -8.77 15.90 4.14
C VAL A 463 -8.85 15.65 2.63
N CYS A 464 -7.85 16.13 1.90
CA CYS A 464 -7.76 16.00 0.45
C CYS A 464 -6.54 15.17 0.07
N LEU A 465 -6.66 14.33 -0.96
CA LEU A 465 -5.56 13.61 -1.59
C LEU A 465 -5.59 13.90 -3.09
N VAL A 466 -4.44 14.30 -3.63
CA VAL A 466 -4.31 14.68 -5.04
C VAL A 466 -3.25 13.82 -5.72
N ALA A 467 -3.62 13.21 -6.84
CA ALA A 467 -2.70 12.52 -7.73
C ALA A 467 -3.05 12.83 -9.18
N THR A 468 -2.28 13.73 -9.79
CA THR A 468 -2.49 14.22 -11.15
C THR A 468 -3.92 14.71 -11.35
N ASP A 469 -4.71 14.02 -12.17
CA ASP A 469 -6.11 14.25 -12.50
C ASP A 469 -7.11 13.85 -11.39
N ASP A 470 -6.70 13.05 -10.42
CA ASP A 470 -7.56 12.56 -9.34
C ASP A 470 -7.52 13.51 -8.12
N THR A 471 -8.70 14.02 -7.74
CA THR A 471 -8.92 14.70 -6.46
C THR A 471 -9.85 13.87 -5.60
N VAL A 472 -9.36 13.41 -4.44
CA VAL A 472 -10.10 12.58 -3.49
C VAL A 472 -10.28 13.35 -2.20
N LEU A 473 -11.51 13.44 -1.72
CA LEU A 473 -11.86 14.07 -0.46
C LEU A 473 -12.42 13.03 0.51
N VAL A 474 -12.04 13.14 1.77
CA VAL A 474 -12.63 12.36 2.86
C VAL A 474 -13.23 13.32 3.87
N HIS A 475 -14.51 13.16 4.15
CA HIS A 475 -15.28 14.04 5.03
C HIS A 475 -15.78 13.27 6.25
N LYS A 476 -15.71 13.87 7.44
CA LYS A 476 -16.40 13.39 8.65
C LYS A 476 -17.85 13.87 8.73
N ASN A 477 -18.15 14.99 8.06
CA ASN A 477 -19.48 15.60 8.01
C ASN A 477 -19.96 15.70 6.54
N ALA A 478 -21.12 15.12 6.25
CA ALA A 478 -21.68 15.08 4.90
C ALA A 478 -22.11 16.45 4.38
N GLU A 479 -22.67 17.33 5.23
CA GLU A 479 -23.11 18.67 4.85
C GLU A 479 -21.92 19.57 4.49
N GLN A 480 -20.85 19.52 5.29
CA GLN A 480 -19.59 20.19 4.97
C GLN A 480 -19.04 19.68 3.64
N GLY A 481 -19.05 18.36 3.43
CA GLY A 481 -18.58 17.75 2.20
C GLY A 481 -19.40 18.18 0.98
N ALA A 482 -20.72 18.26 1.07
CA ALA A 482 -21.57 18.76 -0.01
C ALA A 482 -21.19 20.20 -0.41
N LYS A 483 -21.08 21.11 0.58
CA LYS A 483 -20.64 22.51 0.34
C LYS A 483 -19.24 22.58 -0.25
N ARG A 484 -18.33 21.69 0.14
CA ARG A 484 -17.00 21.61 -0.45
C ARG A 484 -17.05 21.19 -1.91
N LEU A 485 -17.84 20.17 -2.23
CA LEU A 485 -17.97 19.66 -3.59
C LEU A 485 -18.54 20.71 -4.53
N GLU A 486 -19.54 21.50 -4.10
CA GLU A 486 -20.03 22.62 -4.91
C GLU A 486 -18.92 23.63 -5.25
N LYS A 487 -18.07 23.97 -4.28
CA LYS A 487 -16.92 24.87 -4.51
C LYS A 487 -15.87 24.24 -5.41
N LEU A 488 -15.62 22.94 -5.26
CA LEU A 488 -14.66 22.22 -6.09
C LEU A 488 -15.16 22.16 -7.53
N ASP A 489 -16.42 21.79 -7.73
CA ASP A 489 -17.06 21.70 -9.03
C ASP A 489 -17.01 23.05 -9.75
N ARG A 490 -17.33 24.15 -9.04
CA ARG A 490 -17.17 25.51 -9.57
C ARG A 490 -15.71 25.85 -9.90
N ALA A 491 -14.74 25.45 -9.08
CA ALA A 491 -13.33 25.71 -9.35
C ALA A 491 -12.84 24.95 -10.61
N PHE A 492 -13.32 23.74 -10.87
CA PHE A 492 -13.06 23.03 -12.12
C PHE A 492 -13.58 23.84 -13.33
N ASP A 493 -14.82 24.33 -13.24
CA ASP A 493 -15.46 25.11 -14.31
C ASP A 493 -14.74 26.45 -14.55
N GLU A 494 -14.47 27.22 -13.49
CA GLU A 494 -13.77 28.51 -13.54
C GLU A 494 -12.33 28.41 -14.09
N LYS A 495 -11.67 27.27 -13.86
CA LYS A 495 -10.31 26.99 -14.38
C LYS A 495 -10.33 26.27 -15.72
N CYS A 496 -11.50 26.11 -16.34
CA CYS A 496 -11.68 25.48 -17.63
C CYS A 496 -11.09 24.06 -17.68
N VAL A 497 -11.24 23.30 -16.58
CA VAL A 497 -10.87 21.89 -16.46
C VAL A 497 -12.15 21.06 -16.47
N PRO A 498 -12.50 20.39 -17.58
CA PRO A 498 -13.70 19.57 -17.66
C PRO A 498 -13.63 18.37 -16.71
N ARG A 499 -14.70 18.12 -15.95
CA ARG A 499 -14.85 16.93 -15.11
C ARG A 499 -15.35 15.73 -15.91
N ASN A 500 -14.95 14.54 -15.47
CA ASN A 500 -15.46 13.28 -15.96
C ASN A 500 -16.66 12.85 -15.11
N LEU A 501 -17.84 13.41 -15.42
CA LEU A 501 -19.06 13.23 -14.64
C LEU A 501 -19.43 11.76 -14.39
N ALA A 502 -19.11 10.85 -15.31
CA ALA A 502 -19.39 9.42 -15.16
C ALA A 502 -18.54 8.73 -14.07
N LYS A 503 -17.43 9.35 -13.66
CA LYS A 503 -16.54 8.86 -12.60
C LYS A 503 -16.62 9.68 -11.32
N ASP A 504 -17.39 10.76 -11.31
CA ASP A 504 -17.56 11.56 -10.10
C ASP A 504 -18.28 10.74 -9.03
N VAL A 505 -17.73 10.78 -7.82
CA VAL A 505 -18.31 10.11 -6.65
C VAL A 505 -18.52 11.17 -5.59
N SER A 506 -19.70 11.20 -4.97
CA SER A 506 -20.06 12.22 -3.99
C SER A 506 -20.56 11.55 -2.72
N LEU A 507 -19.87 11.78 -1.60
CA LEU A 507 -20.26 11.35 -0.26
C LEU A 507 -20.60 9.85 -0.12
N ALA A 508 -19.88 9.00 -0.83
CA ALA A 508 -20.10 7.55 -0.83
C ALA A 508 -19.51 6.86 0.41
N GLU A 509 -20.02 5.67 0.72
CA GLU A 509 -19.51 4.83 1.81
C GLU A 509 -18.26 4.04 1.43
N SER A 510 -18.03 3.91 0.12
CA SER A 510 -16.86 3.27 -0.46
C SER A 510 -16.39 4.01 -1.71
N LEU A 511 -15.09 3.87 -2.02
CA LEU A 511 -14.46 4.50 -3.18
C LEU A 511 -13.21 3.72 -3.60
N THR A 512 -12.97 3.57 -4.90
CA THR A 512 -11.66 3.16 -5.41
C THR A 512 -10.82 4.38 -5.77
N ALA A 513 -9.68 4.54 -5.11
CA ALA A 513 -8.76 5.66 -5.30
C ALA A 513 -7.30 5.22 -5.13
N LEU A 514 -6.39 5.78 -5.94
CA LEU A 514 -4.94 5.49 -5.85
C LEU A 514 -4.61 3.99 -5.92
N GLY A 515 -5.42 3.19 -6.61
CA GLY A 515 -5.25 1.72 -6.67
C GLY A 515 -5.66 0.98 -5.40
N CYS A 516 -6.45 1.60 -4.52
CA CYS A 516 -6.99 1.00 -3.31
C CYS A 516 -8.51 1.16 -3.25
N ASP A 517 -9.19 0.16 -2.69
CA ASP A 517 -10.59 0.26 -2.30
C ASP A 517 -10.67 0.73 -0.85
N LEU A 518 -11.45 1.78 -0.64
CA LEU A 518 -11.73 2.40 0.63
C LEU A 518 -13.17 2.07 1.04
N THR A 519 -13.38 1.75 2.31
CA THR A 519 -14.72 1.58 2.91
C THR A 519 -14.77 2.30 4.24
N ASN A 520 -15.96 2.75 4.66
CA ASN A 520 -16.15 3.43 5.94
C ASN A 520 -16.56 2.48 7.10
N SER A 521 -17.09 1.29 6.80
CA SER A 521 -17.54 0.30 7.79
C SER A 521 -17.13 -1.13 7.39
N PRO A 522 -16.05 -1.67 7.97
CA PRO A 522 -15.05 -0.97 8.78
C PRO A 522 -14.28 0.06 7.95
N ALA A 523 -13.70 1.07 8.62
CA ALA A 523 -12.86 2.06 7.98
C ALA A 523 -11.52 1.44 7.56
N VAL A 524 -11.39 1.02 6.30
CA VAL A 524 -10.20 0.34 5.78
C VAL A 524 -9.79 0.86 4.41
N ALA A 525 -8.49 0.74 4.12
CA ALA A 525 -7.92 0.82 2.79
C ALA A 525 -7.33 -0.55 2.41
N GLN A 526 -7.70 -1.05 1.24
CA GLN A 526 -7.30 -2.36 0.73
C GLN A 526 -6.81 -2.24 -0.71
N PRO A 527 -5.90 -3.11 -1.19
CA PRO A 527 -5.57 -3.16 -2.63
C PRO A 527 -6.83 -3.26 -3.50
N SER A 528 -6.91 -2.50 -4.59
CA SER A 528 -8.08 -2.55 -5.48
C SER A 528 -8.33 -3.98 -5.94
N ARG A 529 -9.57 -4.45 -5.79
CA ARG A 529 -9.96 -5.85 -5.94
C ARG A 529 -9.50 -6.46 -7.27
N SER A 530 -9.83 -5.84 -8.39
CA SER A 530 -9.49 -6.32 -9.74
C SER A 530 -7.98 -6.47 -9.92
N LYS A 531 -7.20 -5.43 -9.60
CA LYS A 531 -5.73 -5.47 -9.72
C LYS A 531 -5.10 -6.49 -8.77
N LEU A 532 -5.64 -6.66 -7.56
CA LEU A 532 -5.16 -7.67 -6.62
C LEU A 532 -5.37 -9.08 -7.18
N CYS A 533 -6.56 -9.38 -7.71
CA CYS A 533 -6.86 -10.69 -8.29
C CYS A 533 -5.96 -10.99 -9.50
N SER A 534 -5.79 -10.02 -10.41
CA SER A 534 -4.84 -10.17 -11.52
C SER A 534 -3.40 -10.41 -11.04
N CYS A 535 -2.97 -9.70 -10.00
CA CYS A 535 -1.62 -9.83 -9.44
C CYS A 535 -1.40 -11.18 -8.74
N ILE A 536 -2.42 -11.72 -8.06
CA ILE A 536 -2.43 -13.08 -7.50
C ILE A 536 -2.26 -14.11 -8.62
N CYS A 537 -3.09 -14.03 -9.66
CA CYS A 537 -3.02 -14.94 -10.82
C CYS A 537 -1.62 -14.96 -11.43
N ARG A 538 -1.07 -13.78 -11.75
CA ARG A 538 0.27 -13.62 -12.32
C ARG A 538 1.35 -14.23 -11.41
N THR A 539 1.20 -14.06 -10.11
CA THR A 539 2.19 -14.57 -9.14
C THR A 539 2.10 -16.09 -8.98
N LEU A 540 0.91 -16.68 -9.01
CA LEU A 540 0.75 -18.14 -9.04
C LEU A 540 1.38 -18.75 -10.29
N ASP A 541 1.15 -18.13 -11.45
CA ASP A 541 1.72 -18.56 -12.73
C ASP A 541 3.25 -18.47 -12.72
N LEU A 542 3.80 -17.34 -12.27
CA LEU A 542 5.24 -17.15 -12.08
C LEU A 542 5.87 -18.21 -11.16
N LEU A 543 5.20 -18.54 -10.05
CA LEU A 543 5.68 -19.53 -9.09
C LEU A 543 5.59 -20.97 -9.61
N THR A 544 4.80 -21.21 -10.66
CA THR A 544 4.66 -22.53 -11.29
C THR A 544 5.60 -22.68 -12.49
N GLU A 545 5.68 -21.66 -13.33
CA GLU A 545 6.53 -21.66 -14.54
C GLU A 545 8.01 -21.40 -14.21
N GLU A 546 8.28 -20.71 -13.10
CA GLU A 546 9.63 -20.35 -12.61
C GLU A 546 10.51 -19.60 -13.62
N LYS A 547 9.89 -19.06 -14.68
CA LYS A 547 10.55 -18.34 -15.76
C LYS A 547 9.89 -16.99 -16.00
N ALA A 548 10.71 -15.95 -16.07
CA ALA A 548 10.27 -14.60 -16.37
C ALA A 548 11.41 -13.79 -17.01
N SER A 549 11.08 -12.77 -17.80
CA SER A 549 12.06 -11.71 -18.06
C SER A 549 12.23 -10.80 -16.83
N PRO A 550 13.41 -10.17 -16.62
CA PRO A 550 13.58 -9.16 -15.58
C PRO A 550 12.53 -8.03 -15.66
N LEU A 551 12.17 -7.60 -16.87
CA LEU A 551 11.15 -6.58 -17.13
C LEU A 551 9.75 -7.07 -16.75
N GLY A 552 9.37 -8.29 -17.15
CA GLY A 552 8.08 -8.87 -16.79
C GLY A 552 7.94 -9.12 -15.29
N PHE A 553 9.01 -9.58 -14.64
CA PHE A 553 9.05 -9.69 -13.18
C PHE A 553 8.90 -8.32 -12.50
N ASN A 554 9.58 -7.29 -13.02
CA ASN A 554 9.45 -5.92 -12.50
C ASN A 554 8.03 -5.37 -12.64
N ALA A 555 7.35 -5.65 -13.76
CA ALA A 555 5.97 -5.22 -13.98
C ALA A 555 5.01 -5.80 -12.92
N ASN A 556 5.13 -7.09 -12.60
CA ASN A 556 4.32 -7.71 -11.54
C ASN A 556 4.75 -7.24 -10.13
N LEU A 557 6.06 -7.17 -9.88
CA LEU A 557 6.60 -6.70 -8.59
C LEU A 557 6.17 -5.25 -8.30
N GLY A 558 6.13 -4.38 -9.31
CA GLY A 558 5.70 -2.99 -9.17
C GLY A 558 4.29 -2.85 -8.60
N VAL A 559 3.36 -3.74 -9.00
CA VAL A 559 1.99 -3.78 -8.46
C VAL A 559 2.01 -4.19 -6.98
N TRP A 560 2.75 -5.25 -6.63
CA TRP A 560 2.92 -5.65 -5.22
C TRP A 560 3.54 -4.55 -4.36
N GLN A 561 4.56 -3.85 -4.89
CA GLN A 561 5.20 -2.74 -4.19
C GLN A 561 4.25 -1.56 -3.98
N TRP A 562 3.36 -1.30 -4.93
CA TRP A 562 2.32 -0.28 -4.77
C TRP A 562 1.38 -0.62 -3.61
N PHE A 563 0.94 -1.88 -3.50
CA PHE A 563 0.12 -2.35 -2.39
C PHE A 563 0.88 -2.40 -1.06
N ALA A 564 2.18 -2.72 -1.08
CA ALA A 564 3.06 -2.71 0.09
C ALA A 564 3.19 -1.31 0.74
N LEU A 565 2.75 -0.24 0.09
CA LEU A 565 2.66 1.09 0.71
C LEU A 565 1.63 1.14 1.86
N LEU A 566 0.59 0.30 1.83
CA LEU A 566 -0.37 0.14 2.93
C LEU A 566 0.26 -0.59 4.14
N GLN A 567 1.28 -1.41 3.90
CA GLN A 567 1.97 -2.22 4.89
C GLN A 567 3.47 -2.26 4.60
N ARG A 568 4.18 -1.19 4.99
CA ARG A 568 5.62 -0.98 4.68
C ARG A 568 6.51 -2.18 5.00
N GLY A 569 6.13 -3.02 5.97
CA GLY A 569 6.86 -4.24 6.33
C GLY A 569 7.08 -5.22 5.16
N PHE A 570 6.22 -5.21 4.13
CA PHE A 570 6.40 -6.04 2.93
C PHE A 570 7.70 -5.74 2.19
N PHE A 571 8.18 -4.49 2.20
CA PHE A 571 9.45 -4.15 1.55
C PHE A 571 10.66 -4.89 2.17
N SER A 572 10.54 -5.42 3.39
CA SER A 572 11.60 -6.21 4.03
C SER A 572 11.78 -7.60 3.41
N ILE A 573 10.77 -8.06 2.67
CA ILE A 573 10.79 -9.33 1.95
C ILE A 573 11.77 -9.22 0.78
N TYR A 574 11.66 -8.16 -0.02
CA TYR A 574 12.34 -8.00 -1.30
C TYR A 574 13.84 -7.68 -1.18
N ASP A 575 14.66 -8.58 -1.70
CA ASP A 575 16.11 -8.42 -1.86
C ASP A 575 16.58 -9.13 -3.13
N ALA A 576 16.35 -10.45 -3.20
CA ALA A 576 16.64 -11.25 -4.39
C ALA A 576 15.75 -10.86 -5.57
N ALA A 577 14.49 -10.50 -5.31
CA ALA A 577 13.58 -9.93 -6.30
C ALA A 577 14.17 -8.67 -6.94
N TYR A 578 14.72 -7.75 -6.14
CA TYR A 578 15.37 -6.55 -6.67
C TYR A 578 16.68 -6.85 -7.41
N ALA A 579 17.43 -7.86 -6.97
CA ALA A 579 18.62 -8.31 -7.68
C ALA A 579 18.26 -8.90 -9.06
N PHE A 580 17.16 -9.65 -9.15
CA PHE A 580 16.67 -10.21 -10.41
C PHE A 580 16.21 -9.14 -11.40
N VAL A 581 15.43 -8.15 -10.94
CA VAL A 581 14.93 -7.03 -11.77
C VAL A 581 16.05 -6.22 -12.42
N ARG A 582 17.26 -6.19 -11.84
CA ARG A 582 18.43 -5.47 -12.38
C ARG A 582 19.26 -6.27 -13.37
N ARG A 583 18.84 -7.49 -13.74
CA ARG A 583 19.57 -8.31 -14.71
C ARG A 583 19.34 -7.81 -16.13
N GLU A 584 20.38 -7.96 -16.94
CA GLU A 584 20.39 -7.67 -18.38
C GLU A 584 20.59 -8.97 -19.17
N PRO A 585 20.02 -9.12 -20.38
CA PRO A 585 19.07 -8.18 -20.99
C PRO A 585 17.69 -8.23 -20.30
N PRO A 586 16.91 -7.13 -20.30
CA PRO A 586 15.77 -7.00 -19.41
C PRO A 586 14.51 -7.68 -19.97
N ALA A 587 14.46 -7.90 -21.29
CA ALA A 587 13.32 -8.48 -21.99
C ALA A 587 13.44 -10.01 -22.22
N GLU A 588 14.59 -10.61 -21.94
CA GLU A 588 14.81 -12.03 -22.18
C GLU A 588 14.25 -12.88 -21.04
N LYS A 589 13.42 -13.86 -21.38
CA LYS A 589 12.81 -14.79 -20.41
C LYS A 589 13.85 -15.80 -19.93
N ILE A 590 14.17 -15.75 -18.64
CA ILE A 590 15.17 -16.61 -17.99
C ILE A 590 14.58 -17.30 -16.75
N ASN A 591 15.27 -18.32 -16.23
CA ASN A 591 14.90 -18.95 -14.97
C ASN A 591 15.04 -17.94 -13.82
N VAL A 592 13.99 -17.84 -13.00
CA VAL A 592 13.96 -16.96 -11.84
C VAL A 592 14.70 -17.65 -10.68
N PRO A 593 15.65 -16.97 -10.00
CA PRO A 593 16.35 -17.56 -8.87
C PRO A 593 15.38 -18.02 -7.77
N PRO A 594 15.58 -19.21 -7.14
CA PRO A 594 14.71 -19.69 -6.06
C PRO A 594 14.56 -18.70 -4.90
N ALA A 595 15.59 -17.91 -4.59
CA ALA A 595 15.50 -16.87 -3.57
C ALA A 595 14.47 -15.77 -3.91
N ALA A 596 14.36 -15.38 -5.19
CA ALA A 596 13.38 -14.40 -5.66
C ALA A 596 11.97 -15.02 -5.69
N LEU A 597 11.83 -16.28 -6.15
CA LEU A 597 10.56 -17.01 -6.08
C LEU A 597 10.08 -17.17 -4.63
N ASN A 598 10.99 -17.45 -3.69
CA ASN A 598 10.67 -17.53 -2.27
C ASN A 598 10.13 -16.20 -1.72
N GLU A 599 10.69 -15.07 -2.15
CA GLU A 599 10.18 -13.73 -1.79
C GLU A 599 8.78 -13.47 -2.37
N MET A 600 8.50 -13.94 -3.59
CA MET A 600 7.18 -13.85 -4.20
C MET A 600 6.15 -14.75 -3.52
N LEU A 601 6.53 -15.98 -3.13
CA LEU A 601 5.64 -16.88 -2.39
C LEU A 601 5.33 -16.32 -0.99
N VAL A 602 6.32 -15.76 -0.28
CA VAL A 602 6.08 -15.05 1.00
C VAL A 602 5.12 -13.88 0.81
N THR A 603 5.29 -13.11 -0.26
CA THR A 603 4.38 -11.98 -0.59
C THR A 603 2.95 -12.46 -0.80
N LEU A 604 2.77 -13.52 -1.61
CA LEU A 604 1.46 -14.09 -1.90
C LEU A 604 0.77 -14.65 -0.65
N LEU A 605 1.49 -15.41 0.18
CA LEU A 605 0.95 -16.00 1.41
C LEU A 605 0.63 -14.98 2.50
N LEU A 606 1.25 -13.79 2.46
CA LEU A 606 0.95 -12.68 3.37
C LEU A 606 -0.06 -11.68 2.79
N ALA A 607 -0.45 -11.80 1.52
CA ALA A 607 -1.37 -10.88 0.85
C ALA A 607 -2.67 -10.56 1.64
N PRO A 608 -3.29 -11.49 2.42
CA PRO A 608 -4.42 -11.15 3.27
C PRO A 608 -4.16 -9.98 4.24
N LEU A 609 -2.92 -9.79 4.68
CA LEU A 609 -2.52 -8.77 5.64
C LEU A 609 -2.19 -7.42 5.01
N LEU A 610 -2.34 -7.24 3.69
CA LEU A 610 -2.15 -5.94 3.01
C LEU A 610 -3.20 -4.88 3.36
N THR A 611 -4.31 -5.29 3.99
CA THR A 611 -5.33 -4.36 4.43
C THR A 611 -4.80 -3.44 5.53
N ALA A 612 -5.11 -2.15 5.42
CA ALA A 612 -4.85 -1.17 6.44
C ALA A 612 -6.14 -0.68 7.07
N ARG A 613 -6.24 -0.80 8.40
CA ARG A 613 -7.28 -0.12 9.18
C ARG A 613 -6.99 1.37 9.29
N LEU A 614 -7.95 2.20 8.92
CA LEU A 614 -7.88 3.65 9.01
C LEU A 614 -8.27 4.14 10.41
N ASP A 615 -9.09 3.36 11.12
CA ASP A 615 -9.62 3.65 12.45
C ASP A 615 -8.74 3.16 13.61
N ARG A 616 -7.44 2.94 13.37
CA ARG A 616 -6.51 2.55 14.43
C ARG A 616 -6.36 3.70 15.43
N ALA A 617 -6.85 3.48 16.64
CA ALA A 617 -6.71 4.45 17.73
C ALA A 617 -5.24 4.74 18.04
N GLU A 618 -4.95 6.01 18.31
CA GLU A 618 -3.63 6.45 18.72
C GLU A 618 -3.32 6.01 20.14
N ALA A 619 -2.12 5.46 20.36
CA ALA A 619 -1.62 5.26 21.71
C ALA A 619 -1.27 6.60 22.39
N ALA A 620 -0.92 7.63 21.60
CA ALA A 620 -0.69 9.00 22.05
C ALA A 620 -0.65 10.01 20.89
N THR A 621 -0.99 11.27 21.18
CA THR A 621 -1.00 12.40 20.22
C THR A 621 0.35 12.69 19.56
N VAL A 622 1.45 12.22 20.16
CA VAL A 622 2.80 12.38 19.59
C VAL A 622 2.98 11.59 18.29
N CYS A 623 2.09 10.66 17.97
CA CYS A 623 2.08 9.92 16.70
C CYS A 623 2.14 10.83 15.47
N ARG A 624 1.51 12.02 15.52
CA ARG A 624 1.53 13.04 14.46
C ARG A 624 2.94 13.55 14.15
N LEU A 625 3.87 13.46 15.09
CA LEU A 625 5.25 13.90 14.93
C LEU A 625 6.16 12.82 14.34
N ALA A 626 5.58 11.76 13.77
CA ALA A 626 6.35 10.71 13.11
C ALA A 626 7.28 11.30 12.06
N GLU A 627 8.56 11.03 12.22
CA GLU A 627 9.65 11.56 11.45
C GLU A 627 9.74 10.83 10.12
N ARG A 628 9.70 11.61 9.03
CA ARG A 628 10.07 11.17 7.68
C ARG A 628 10.98 12.19 6.97
N ARG A 629 11.32 13.29 7.65
CA ARG A 629 11.69 14.58 7.03
C ARG A 629 12.90 15.30 7.66
N GLY A 630 13.56 14.69 8.63
CA GLY A 630 14.73 15.21 9.32
C GLY A 630 14.45 15.88 10.67
N ASP A 631 13.19 16.20 10.97
CA ASP A 631 12.72 16.82 12.22
C ASP A 631 12.97 15.94 13.45
N TYR A 632 12.93 16.55 14.64
CA TYR A 632 13.13 15.79 15.87
C TYR A 632 12.33 16.35 17.03
N VAL A 633 12.04 15.48 17.99
CA VAL A 633 11.41 15.88 19.23
C VAL A 633 12.45 16.07 20.33
N ARG A 634 12.14 16.97 21.26
CA ARG A 634 12.90 17.16 22.49
C ARG A 634 11.97 17.06 23.69
N LEU A 635 12.45 16.46 24.75
CA LEU A 635 11.81 16.53 26.06
C LEU A 635 12.15 17.87 26.72
N THR A 636 11.30 18.30 27.65
CA THR A 636 11.55 19.47 28.49
C THR A 636 12.80 19.21 29.31
N PRO A 637 13.88 20.01 29.13
CA PRO A 637 15.15 19.75 29.79
C PRO A 637 15.05 20.02 31.29
N GLU A 638 15.72 19.19 32.09
CA GLU A 638 15.96 19.42 33.52
C GLU A 638 17.43 19.83 33.77
N GLU A 639 17.75 20.37 34.96
CA GLU A 639 19.11 20.83 35.31
C GLU A 639 20.20 19.74 35.16
N ASP A 640 19.81 18.46 35.33
CA ASP A 640 20.69 17.30 35.24
C ASP A 640 20.81 16.72 33.82
N ASP A 641 20.14 17.31 32.82
CA ASP A 641 20.15 16.80 31.45
C ASP A 641 21.39 17.24 30.67
N ASP A 642 21.84 16.40 29.74
CA ASP A 642 22.99 16.70 28.90
C ASP A 642 22.73 17.94 28.03
N ALA A 643 23.79 18.71 27.79
CA ALA A 643 23.71 19.96 27.02
C ALA A 643 23.19 19.71 25.59
N TYR A 644 22.41 20.67 25.09
CA TYR A 644 21.86 20.61 23.75
C TYR A 644 22.96 20.68 22.69
N VAL A 645 22.90 19.77 21.72
CA VAL A 645 23.74 19.83 20.52
C VAL A 645 22.91 20.25 19.32
N SER A 646 23.33 21.33 18.65
CA SER A 646 22.69 21.83 17.42
C SER A 646 22.73 20.78 16.31
N ARG A 647 21.61 20.59 15.62
CA ARG A 647 21.43 19.57 14.57
C ARG A 647 20.46 20.03 13.48
N LEU A 648 20.62 19.44 12.30
CA LEU A 648 19.71 19.61 11.16
C LEU A 648 18.30 19.08 11.49
N GLY A 649 17.30 19.91 11.21
CA GLY A 649 15.87 19.64 11.43
C GLY A 649 15.24 20.66 12.38
N LYS A 650 13.90 20.77 12.39
CA LYS A 650 13.19 21.65 13.31
C LYS A 650 12.93 20.92 14.64
N PRO A 651 13.42 21.43 15.79
CA PRO A 651 13.10 20.84 17.08
C PRO A 651 11.63 21.07 17.44
N ARG A 652 10.93 20.02 17.87
CA ARG A 652 9.58 20.08 18.42
C ARG A 652 9.61 19.73 19.91
N GLN A 653 9.32 20.72 20.74
CA GLN A 653 9.37 20.59 22.19
C GLN A 653 8.14 19.83 22.70
N LEU A 654 8.37 18.70 23.38
CA LEU A 654 7.36 17.94 24.10
C LEU A 654 7.31 18.41 25.55
N ARG A 655 6.10 18.46 26.11
CA ARG A 655 5.83 18.83 27.51
C ARG A 655 6.32 17.82 28.56
N TYR A 656 6.90 16.70 28.12
CA TYR A 656 7.36 15.62 29.01
C TYR A 656 8.84 15.82 29.34
N THR A 657 9.24 15.43 30.55
CA THR A 657 10.64 15.38 31.00
C THR A 657 11.17 13.95 30.92
N GLN A 658 12.48 13.72 31.05
CA GLN A 658 13.03 12.35 31.10
C GLN A 658 12.46 11.55 32.29
N ARG A 659 12.17 12.21 33.42
CA ARG A 659 11.61 11.59 34.63
C ARG A 659 10.14 11.17 34.52
N ASP A 660 9.42 11.61 33.48
CA ASP A 660 8.06 11.12 33.19
C ASP A 660 8.05 9.69 32.60
N PHE A 661 9.22 9.18 32.18
CA PHE A 661 9.37 7.86 31.60
C PHE A 661 9.82 6.83 32.64
N LYS A 662 9.57 5.55 32.35
CA LYS A 662 10.00 4.42 33.18
C LYS A 662 10.55 3.32 32.28
N THR A 663 11.70 2.77 32.65
CA THR A 663 12.23 1.54 32.03
C THR A 663 11.32 0.34 32.34
N VAL A 664 10.73 -0.25 31.30
CA VAL A 664 9.95 -1.51 31.42
C VAL A 664 10.69 -2.74 30.95
N ILE A 665 11.65 -2.56 30.04
CA ILE A 665 12.49 -3.60 29.49
C ILE A 665 13.90 -3.05 29.28
N SER A 666 14.90 -3.87 29.58
CA SER A 666 16.30 -3.59 29.33
C SER A 666 16.98 -4.94 29.13
N GLU A 667 17.75 -5.09 28.07
CA GLU A 667 18.49 -6.32 27.77
C GLU A 667 19.91 -5.95 27.37
N GLN A 668 20.90 -6.59 27.98
CA GLN A 668 22.31 -6.39 27.63
C GLN A 668 22.59 -6.99 26.25
N ALA A 669 23.32 -6.27 25.41
CA ALA A 669 23.77 -6.78 24.12
C ALA A 669 24.63 -8.03 24.33
N LYS A 670 24.29 -9.12 23.63
CA LYS A 670 24.99 -10.42 23.73
C LYS A 670 26.12 -10.58 22.71
N TRP A 671 26.20 -9.66 21.74
CA TRP A 671 27.19 -9.68 20.68
C TRP A 671 27.60 -8.24 20.34
N MET A 672 28.81 -8.09 19.79
CA MET A 672 29.27 -6.83 19.22
C MET A 672 28.61 -6.59 17.86
N ALA A 673 28.08 -5.40 17.65
CA ALA A 673 27.56 -4.96 16.37
C ALA A 673 27.66 -3.43 16.25
N HIS A 674 27.55 -2.91 15.02
CA HIS A 674 27.43 -1.48 14.78
C HIS A 674 26.22 -0.91 15.55
N SER A 675 26.35 0.31 16.09
CA SER A 675 25.33 0.96 16.94
C SER A 675 23.93 0.95 16.32
N GLY A 676 23.80 1.31 15.03
CA GLY A 676 22.52 1.26 14.33
C GLY A 676 21.86 -0.13 14.27
N VAL A 677 22.63 -1.22 14.30
CA VAL A 677 22.07 -2.58 14.39
C VAL A 677 21.54 -2.83 15.79
N LEU A 678 22.27 -2.44 16.83
CA LEU A 678 21.83 -2.55 18.22
C LEU A 678 20.54 -1.75 18.46
N GLU A 679 20.45 -0.54 17.92
CA GLU A 679 19.24 0.30 17.98
C GLU A 679 18.04 -0.34 17.25
N ALA A 680 18.26 -0.94 16.08
CA ALA A 680 17.20 -1.69 15.39
C ALA A 680 16.73 -2.90 16.23
N HIS A 681 17.64 -3.56 16.94
CA HIS A 681 17.31 -4.63 17.88
C HIS A 681 16.56 -4.12 19.11
N ALA A 682 16.88 -2.93 19.62
CA ALA A 682 16.14 -2.28 20.70
C ALA A 682 14.70 -1.96 20.28
N PHE A 683 14.50 -1.45 19.07
CA PHE A 683 13.16 -1.29 18.47
C PHE A 683 12.41 -2.63 18.39
N LEU A 684 13.07 -3.69 17.91
CA LEU A 684 12.47 -5.03 17.85
C LEU A 684 12.14 -5.57 19.25
N LEU A 685 12.94 -5.27 20.27
CA LEU A 685 12.70 -5.64 21.66
C LEU A 685 11.45 -4.95 22.21
N ALA A 686 11.29 -3.65 21.93
CA ALA A 686 10.10 -2.88 22.28
C ALA A 686 8.85 -3.44 21.58
N LEU A 687 8.90 -3.70 20.27
CA LEU A 687 7.82 -4.35 19.53
C LEU A 687 7.46 -5.71 20.14
N LYS A 688 8.46 -6.56 20.40
CA LYS A 688 8.27 -7.86 21.04
C LYS A 688 7.58 -7.74 22.39
N TRP A 689 7.80 -6.68 23.15
CA TRP A 689 7.13 -6.46 24.44
C TRP A 689 5.68 -6.00 24.27
N ILE A 690 5.42 -5.08 23.34
CA ILE A 690 4.07 -4.58 23.04
C ILE A 690 3.17 -5.69 22.50
N CYS A 691 3.68 -6.50 21.56
CA CYS A 691 2.94 -7.58 20.92
C CYS A 691 2.48 -8.69 21.89
N ARG A 692 3.05 -8.78 23.10
CA ARG A 692 2.60 -9.74 24.16
C ARG A 692 1.30 -9.32 24.83
N GLN A 693 0.88 -8.09 24.61
CA GLN A 693 -0.27 -7.48 25.25
C GLN A 693 -1.38 -7.34 24.21
N ALA A 694 -2.32 -8.31 24.20
CA ALA A 694 -3.41 -8.35 23.22
C ALA A 694 -4.22 -7.04 23.15
N ASN A 695 -4.39 -6.35 24.29
CA ASN A 695 -5.08 -5.06 24.37
C ASN A 695 -4.31 -3.88 23.72
N LYS A 696 -3.07 -4.10 23.27
CA LYS A 696 -2.25 -3.13 22.53
C LYS A 696 -2.22 -3.39 21.02
N HIS A 697 -2.79 -4.50 20.54
CA HIS A 697 -2.93 -4.78 19.11
C HIS A 697 -3.90 -3.79 18.44
N GLY A 698 -3.78 -3.57 17.13
CA GLY A 698 -4.67 -2.69 16.37
C GLY A 698 -4.48 -1.20 16.68
N ARG A 699 -3.25 -0.76 17.00
CA ARG A 699 -2.97 0.62 17.48
C ARG A 699 -1.90 1.31 16.65
N LYS A 700 -1.99 2.64 16.57
CA LYS A 700 -0.86 3.50 16.17
C LYS A 700 0.07 3.70 17.37
N VAL A 701 1.33 3.29 17.27
CA VAL A 701 2.27 3.25 18.40
C VAL A 701 3.46 4.14 18.14
N PRO A 702 3.73 5.16 18.98
CA PRO A 702 4.90 6.00 18.84
C PRO A 702 6.16 5.29 19.33
N PHE A 703 7.25 5.42 18.57
CA PHE A 703 8.58 4.96 18.96
C PHE A 703 9.55 6.13 18.88
N LEU A 704 10.18 6.46 20.01
CA LEU A 704 11.26 7.44 20.05
C LEU A 704 12.57 6.69 19.78
N ILE A 705 13.28 7.06 18.72
CA ILE A 705 14.51 6.38 18.27
C ILE A 705 15.59 7.42 18.04
N ASP A 706 16.81 7.18 18.51
CA ASP A 706 17.93 8.13 18.40
C ASP A 706 18.92 7.83 17.27
N ALA A 707 18.65 6.80 16.46
CA ALA A 707 19.36 6.51 15.24
C ALA A 707 18.52 6.87 13.98
N LYS A 708 18.86 7.98 13.31
CA LYS A 708 18.22 8.37 12.04
C LYS A 708 18.29 7.29 10.96
N VAL A 709 19.39 6.52 10.91
CA VAL A 709 19.53 5.37 9.98
C VAL A 709 18.45 4.32 10.24
N VAL A 710 18.13 4.05 11.51
CA VAL A 710 17.09 3.08 11.91
C VAL A 710 15.70 3.63 11.60
N VAL A 711 15.44 4.91 11.92
CA VAL A 711 14.19 5.60 11.55
C VAL A 711 13.96 5.52 10.04
N GLY A 712 14.97 5.84 9.24
CA GLY A 712 14.90 5.78 7.78
C GLY A 712 14.70 4.35 7.24
N ALA A 713 15.40 3.35 7.80
CA ALA A 713 15.30 1.97 7.38
C ALA A 713 13.92 1.36 7.67
N ILE A 714 13.38 1.60 8.87
CA ILE A 714 12.04 1.11 9.25
C ILE A 714 10.95 1.90 8.49
N SER A 715 11.08 3.22 8.32
CA SER A 715 10.11 4.03 7.55
C SER A 715 10.01 3.61 6.08
N LYS A 716 11.16 3.28 5.47
CA LYS A 716 11.20 2.69 4.11
C LYS A 716 10.73 1.23 4.09
N GLY A 717 10.82 0.53 5.23
CA GLY A 717 10.51 -0.89 5.37
C GLY A 717 11.60 -1.83 4.84
N ARG A 718 12.76 -1.31 4.39
CA ARG A 718 13.82 -2.10 3.74
C ARG A 718 15.22 -1.53 4.00
N SER A 719 16.22 -2.40 3.89
CA SER A 719 17.64 -2.05 3.92
C SER A 719 18.45 -3.02 3.07
N SER A 720 19.47 -2.51 2.38
CA SER A 720 20.47 -3.34 1.68
C SER A 720 21.43 -4.03 2.66
N ALA A 721 21.59 -3.51 3.88
CA ALA A 721 22.43 -4.12 4.90
C ALA A 721 21.76 -5.36 5.50
N ARG A 722 22.36 -6.53 5.28
CA ARG A 722 21.83 -7.83 5.73
C ARG A 722 21.48 -7.91 7.23
N PRO A 723 22.29 -7.36 8.17
CA PRO A 723 21.93 -7.37 9.60
C PRO A 723 20.65 -6.58 9.89
N LEU A 724 20.51 -5.39 9.31
CA LEU A 724 19.30 -4.56 9.46
C LEU A 724 18.10 -5.22 8.78
N ARG A 725 18.26 -5.77 7.57
CA ARG A 725 17.19 -6.46 6.85
C ARG A 725 16.61 -7.62 7.65
N THR A 726 17.46 -8.44 8.28
CA THR A 726 17.01 -9.54 9.15
C THR A 726 16.16 -9.02 10.31
N CYS A 727 16.59 -7.93 10.94
CA CYS A 727 15.84 -7.28 12.02
C CYS A 727 14.50 -6.71 11.51
N LEU A 728 14.49 -6.05 10.34
CA LEU A 728 13.30 -5.49 9.71
C LEU A 728 12.27 -6.56 9.35
N ARG A 729 12.69 -7.73 8.84
CA ARG A 729 11.81 -8.88 8.59
C ARG A 729 11.14 -9.34 9.89
N SER A 730 11.92 -9.45 10.97
CA SER A 730 11.38 -9.81 12.28
C SER A 730 10.39 -8.77 12.81
N ALA A 731 10.71 -7.48 12.66
CA ALA A 731 9.82 -6.39 13.04
C ALA A 731 8.53 -6.38 12.22
N ALA A 732 8.62 -6.55 10.89
CA ALA A 732 7.48 -6.62 9.99
C ALA A 732 6.51 -7.73 10.38
N ALA A 733 7.02 -8.91 10.74
CA ALA A 733 6.18 -10.01 11.22
C ALA A 733 5.39 -9.63 12.49
N HIS A 734 6.01 -8.93 13.45
CA HIS A 734 5.33 -8.46 14.67
C HIS A 734 4.30 -7.37 14.38
N VAL A 735 4.62 -6.44 13.49
CA VAL A 735 3.75 -5.35 13.07
C VAL A 735 2.49 -5.90 12.41
N MET A 736 2.63 -6.82 11.45
CA MET A 736 1.50 -7.45 10.76
C MET A 736 0.70 -8.36 11.69
N ALA A 737 1.36 -9.18 12.51
CA ALA A 737 0.67 -10.12 13.41
C ALA A 737 -0.20 -9.43 14.49
N ALA A 738 0.19 -8.21 14.91
CA ALA A 738 -0.51 -7.45 15.94
C ALA A 738 -1.28 -6.24 15.39
N ASP A 739 -1.40 -6.11 14.06
CA ASP A 739 -2.04 -4.98 13.36
C ASP A 739 -1.59 -3.61 13.89
N LEU A 740 -0.27 -3.45 14.09
CA LEU A 740 0.30 -2.21 14.60
C LEU A 740 0.61 -1.24 13.46
N LEU A 741 0.54 0.06 13.73
CA LEU A 741 1.12 1.10 12.88
C LEU A 741 2.23 1.82 13.65
N PRO A 742 3.52 1.46 13.44
CA PRO A 742 4.63 2.17 14.07
C PRO A 742 4.72 3.61 13.58
N ARG A 743 4.80 4.55 14.53
CA ARG A 743 4.99 5.99 14.31
C ARG A 743 6.37 6.36 14.86
N LEU A 744 7.36 6.28 13.99
CA LEU A 744 8.77 6.48 14.37
C LEU A 744 9.05 7.96 14.51
N ILE A 745 9.69 8.37 15.59
CA ILE A 745 9.96 9.77 15.90
C ILE A 745 11.43 9.84 16.29
N TYR A 746 12.19 10.71 15.61
CA TYR A 746 13.59 10.90 15.97
C TYR A 746 13.70 11.72 17.26
N ILE A 747 14.47 11.21 18.22
CA ILE A 747 14.83 11.91 19.46
C ILE A 747 16.36 11.96 19.59
N PRO A 748 16.99 13.10 19.88
CA PRO A 748 18.43 13.14 20.15
C PRO A 748 18.80 12.34 21.40
N SER A 749 19.98 11.71 21.42
CA SER A 749 20.41 10.86 22.54
C SER A 749 20.44 11.62 23.88
N GLU A 750 20.82 12.90 23.90
CA GLU A 750 20.80 13.72 25.13
C GLU A 750 19.40 13.90 25.73
N SER A 751 18.37 13.75 24.90
CA SER A 751 16.97 13.89 25.28
C SER A 751 16.28 12.52 25.40
N ASN A 752 16.99 11.43 25.12
CA ASN A 752 16.41 10.09 25.03
C ASN A 752 16.32 9.45 26.43
N PRO A 753 15.12 9.23 26.99
CA PRO A 753 14.97 8.66 28.33
C PRO A 753 15.51 7.21 28.44
N ALA A 754 15.77 6.54 27.31
CA ALA A 754 16.34 5.20 27.24
C ALA A 754 17.89 5.18 27.26
N ASP A 755 18.59 6.32 27.06
CA ASP A 755 20.06 6.34 26.98
C ASP A 755 20.73 5.95 28.31
N ARG A 756 20.27 6.50 29.45
CA ARG A 756 20.82 6.11 30.76
C ARG A 756 20.62 4.60 31.06
N PRO A 757 19.39 4.04 30.93
CA PRO A 757 19.17 2.61 31.08
C PRO A 757 19.99 1.73 30.14
N SER A 758 20.16 2.12 28.86
CA SER A 758 20.90 1.32 27.88
C SER A 758 22.39 1.20 28.24
N ARG A 759 22.94 2.21 28.93
CA ARG A 759 24.31 2.23 29.49
C ARG A 759 24.43 1.58 30.87
N GLY A 760 23.36 0.97 31.39
CA GLY A 760 23.35 0.36 32.73
C GLY A 760 23.34 1.37 33.89
N ARG A 761 23.08 2.66 33.62
CA ARG A 761 22.97 3.70 34.64
C ARG A 761 21.54 3.73 35.20
N ARG A 762 21.39 3.92 36.51
CA ARG A 762 20.06 4.05 37.14
C ARG A 762 19.40 5.37 36.70
N GLN A 763 18.12 5.33 36.33
CA GLN A 763 17.32 6.55 36.17
C GLN A 763 17.19 7.27 37.52
N PRO A 764 17.15 8.61 37.54
CA PRO A 764 16.74 9.36 38.72
C PRO A 764 15.34 8.92 39.17
N PRO A 765 15.01 8.93 40.47
CA PRO A 765 13.68 8.61 40.94
C PRO A 765 12.63 9.53 40.26
N PRO A 766 11.43 9.02 39.93
CA PRO A 766 10.40 9.84 39.31
C PRO A 766 10.02 11.01 40.25
N ALA A 767 9.82 12.20 39.67
CA ALA A 767 9.42 13.37 40.43
C ALA A 767 8.11 13.09 41.21
N ARG A 768 8.08 13.42 42.51
CA ARG A 768 6.84 13.39 43.30
C ARG A 768 5.88 14.43 42.74
N ARG A 769 4.92 14.03 41.90
CA ARG A 769 3.87 14.95 41.44
C ARG A 769 3.03 15.42 42.64
N PRO A 770 2.79 16.74 42.79
CA PRO A 770 1.72 17.21 43.68
C PRO A 770 0.40 16.64 43.18
N VAL A 771 -0.42 16.14 44.08
CA VAL A 771 -1.75 15.59 43.78
C VAL A 771 -2.64 16.73 43.25
N ARG A 772 -2.74 16.88 41.91
CA ARG A 772 -3.83 17.65 41.28
C ARG A 772 -4.93 16.70 40.82
N ARG A 773 -6.15 16.99 41.25
CA ARG A 773 -7.37 16.23 40.95
C ARG A 773 -7.61 16.15 39.44
N SER A 774 -7.78 14.91 38.97
CA SER A 774 -8.50 14.44 37.78
C SER A 774 -8.45 15.27 36.47
N ILE A 775 -7.50 14.93 35.57
CA ILE A 775 -7.75 14.76 34.13
C ILE A 775 -6.86 13.58 33.65
N GLY A 776 -7.43 12.69 32.81
CA GLY A 776 -6.93 11.40 32.30
C GLY A 776 -5.45 11.02 32.44
N LYS A 777 -5.18 9.90 33.13
CA LYS A 777 -3.85 9.26 33.21
C LYS A 777 -3.47 8.62 31.86
N GLN A 778 -2.72 9.32 31.02
CA GLN A 778 -1.95 8.69 29.94
C GLN A 778 -0.56 8.30 30.44
N LYS A 779 -0.28 6.99 30.44
CA LYS A 779 1.06 6.43 30.73
C LYS A 779 1.74 6.12 29.41
N PHE A 780 2.89 6.75 29.17
CA PHE A 780 3.79 6.43 28.07
C PHE A 780 4.69 5.26 28.50
N TRP A 781 4.97 4.36 27.55
CA TRP A 781 5.82 3.20 27.75
C TRP A 781 6.88 3.27 26.65
N VAL A 782 8.16 3.30 27.05
CA VAL A 782 9.32 3.11 26.17
C VAL A 782 9.84 1.71 26.42
#